data_AF-J3TRQ7-F1
#
_entry.id   AF-J3TRQ7-F1
#
_cell.length_a   1.000
_cell.length_b   1.000
_cell.length_c   1.000
_cell.angle_alpha   90.00
_cell.angle_beta   90.00
_cell.angle_gamma   90.00
#
_symmetry.space_group_name_H-M   'P 1'
#
loop_
_entity.id
_entity.type
_entity.pdbx_description
1 polymer ?
#
loop_
_entity_poly.entity_id
_entity_poly.type
_entity_poly.pdbx_seq_one_letter_code
_entity_poly.pdbx_strand_id
1 'polypeptide(L)'
;MMLAAASCTSATTPTPNPEPKPTPNPEPKPTPMPNPGGGGDINNPPSGGMNGGDTNPGNDGGMDNAAQQLAAARTALTNLLSSKNANVQMYSDYAKIKNDLTAAYISAETASQNQAATLEQVKSATSTLQTAINTAVNEKKVFDENNSELVTAYTNLKTTLEGENTTLDAFNDSANYGGIKTHLMSLYNQAKTITTSTLLNDAGQSPNKDNVVKINKEITDAINPTLLNQQKANADMLATSFTKQVLNDAQLTSGSSETSMQTQPQPGNYSFVGYSNDLDHKIAGNAGNPPSNLPTWNFAQRKVWTSETKTKNGSTDIVESPTSKTDVSWIYSLSGEGTKYTLEFTYYGPSTAYLYFPYKLVKSADSSLVALQYKLNGGEQQPITFAADNQQNVEATANKTPTVSDINVAKVSLSGLKFGSNTIELSVPTENPAKVAPMIGNIYITSNDQNTNKVYDDIFGNKQNTIDNKKSVMVDLLTGYSLASSWSTYIGQFTKLTDQKTMYLVGFIGGPNERVTNNITTNKVLFPYTWGNARTITIYVNVPETGQYFISGSYLTSNSRALKFSTGNSNSVTISGLKQKDWSTLGSFDTAKTTGASGQASKTLTLVKGLNKITIATGTTGGGDAPFIGNLTFTLSSAANNDDSTEA
;
A
#
# COMPACT_ATOMS: atom_id res chain seq x y z
N MET A 1 17.16 -12.19 -58.39
CA MET A 1 18.43 -12.68 -57.80
C MET A 1 18.10 -13.25 -56.43
N MET A 2 17.74 -14.53 -56.25
CA MET A 2 18.25 -15.82 -56.76
C MET A 2 19.58 -16.26 -56.10
N LEU A 3 19.44 -17.11 -55.07
CA LEU A 3 20.20 -18.33 -54.69
C LEU A 3 19.58 -18.75 -53.32
N ALA A 4 18.73 -19.78 -53.09
CA ALA A 4 18.65 -21.20 -53.46
C ALA A 4 19.90 -22.01 -52.99
N ALA A 5 19.84 -23.18 -52.34
CA ALA A 5 18.77 -24.06 -51.85
C ALA A 5 19.39 -25.20 -50.97
N ALA A 6 18.57 -25.83 -50.10
CA ALA A 6 18.57 -27.26 -49.65
C ALA A 6 17.73 -27.34 -48.34
N SER A 7 16.51 -27.88 -48.25
CA SER A 7 15.92 -29.22 -48.50
C SER A 7 16.20 -30.28 -47.41
N CYS A 8 15.14 -30.55 -46.64
CA CYS A 8 14.63 -31.81 -46.03
C CYS A 8 15.50 -32.63 -45.07
N THR A 9 15.04 -32.84 -43.82
CA THR A 9 14.46 -34.10 -43.30
C THR A 9 14.07 -33.97 -41.81
N SER A 10 13.04 -34.73 -41.44
CA SER A 10 12.47 -34.91 -40.10
C SER A 10 13.47 -35.45 -39.07
N ALA A 11 13.46 -34.93 -37.85
CA ALA A 11 14.01 -35.61 -36.69
C ALA A 11 13.14 -35.31 -35.46
N THR A 12 12.67 -36.39 -34.85
CA THR A 12 11.88 -36.47 -33.62
C THR A 12 12.59 -35.84 -32.43
N THR A 13 11.83 -35.14 -31.59
CA THR A 13 12.25 -34.67 -30.27
C THR A 13 12.87 -35.81 -29.45
N PRO A 14 14.06 -35.65 -28.84
CA PRO A 14 14.62 -36.68 -27.97
C PRO A 14 13.74 -36.81 -26.72
N THR A 15 13.23 -38.01 -26.50
CA THR A 15 12.59 -38.41 -25.24
C THR A 15 13.60 -38.26 -24.11
N PRO A 16 13.26 -37.64 -22.96
CA PRO A 16 14.15 -37.58 -21.81
C PRO A 16 14.50 -38.99 -21.34
N ASN A 17 15.80 -39.23 -21.16
CA ASN A 17 16.34 -40.46 -20.57
C ASN A 17 15.74 -40.66 -19.17
N PRO A 18 15.17 -41.83 -18.84
CA PRO A 18 14.67 -42.11 -17.50
C PRO A 18 15.83 -42.15 -16.49
N GLU A 19 15.65 -41.47 -15.36
CA GLU A 19 16.56 -41.53 -14.22
C GLU A 19 16.80 -43.00 -13.78
N PRO A 20 18.03 -43.35 -13.37
CA PRO A 20 18.34 -44.69 -12.89
C PRO A 20 17.55 -45.00 -11.61
N LYS A 21 16.70 -46.01 -11.71
CA LYS A 21 15.93 -46.60 -10.61
C LYS A 21 16.87 -47.04 -9.47
N PRO A 22 16.63 -46.63 -8.20
CA PRO A 22 17.39 -47.13 -7.07
C PRO A 22 17.22 -48.65 -6.93
N THR A 23 18.34 -49.37 -6.85
CA THR A 23 18.40 -50.79 -6.47
C THR A 23 17.84 -50.98 -5.05
N PRO A 24 16.95 -51.97 -4.82
CA PRO A 24 16.41 -52.26 -3.49
C PRO A 24 17.49 -52.80 -2.57
N ASN A 25 17.64 -52.21 -1.38
CA ASN A 25 18.44 -52.80 -0.31
C ASN A 25 17.63 -53.93 0.37
N PRO A 26 18.23 -55.08 0.75
CA PRO A 26 17.49 -56.25 1.23
C PRO A 26 16.79 -56.01 2.57
N GLU A 27 15.56 -56.53 2.68
CA GLU A 27 14.79 -56.64 3.91
C GLU A 27 15.49 -57.54 4.95
N PRO A 28 15.65 -57.09 6.20
CA PRO A 28 15.93 -57.98 7.32
C PRO A 28 14.68 -58.80 7.67
N LYS A 29 14.84 -60.12 7.59
CA LYS A 29 13.89 -61.19 7.91
C LYS A 29 13.27 -61.06 9.32
N PRO A 30 12.00 -61.47 9.53
CA PRO A 30 11.31 -61.34 10.82
C PRO A 30 11.76 -62.44 11.80
N THR A 31 12.02 -62.06 13.05
CA THR A 31 12.03 -63.01 14.18
C THR A 31 10.66 -63.01 14.88
N PRO A 32 10.21 -64.15 15.40
CA PRO A 32 8.78 -64.44 15.60
C PRO A 32 8.20 -63.77 16.85
N MET A 33 6.98 -63.24 16.74
CA MET A 33 6.08 -63.07 17.88
C MET A 33 5.54 -64.43 18.32
N PRO A 34 5.23 -64.62 19.61
CA PRO A 34 4.09 -65.41 20.02
C PRO A 34 2.89 -64.50 20.30
N ASN A 35 1.76 -64.91 19.73
CA ASN A 35 0.40 -64.37 19.81
C ASN A 35 -0.16 -64.34 21.25
N PRO A 36 -1.26 -63.57 21.52
CA PRO A 36 -1.95 -63.53 22.79
C PRO A 36 -3.02 -64.62 22.93
N GLY A 37 -3.26 -65.01 24.18
CA GLY A 37 -4.36 -65.87 24.63
C GLY A 37 -3.96 -66.45 25.99
N GLY A 38 -4.68 -66.35 27.09
CA GLY A 38 -6.06 -65.95 27.34
C GLY A 38 -6.48 -66.72 28.59
N GLY A 39 -7.00 -66.02 29.62
CA GLY A 39 -7.83 -66.58 30.70
C GLY A 39 -7.17 -67.56 31.68
N GLY A 40 -7.14 -67.19 32.97
CA GLY A 40 -6.89 -68.15 34.05
C GLY A 40 -6.52 -67.52 35.38
N ASP A 41 -7.48 -66.84 36.01
CA ASP A 41 -7.50 -66.73 37.47
C ASP A 41 -7.75 -68.13 38.05
N ILE A 42 -6.91 -68.61 38.98
CA ILE A 42 -7.25 -69.39 40.20
C ILE A 42 -6.05 -70.12 40.85
N ASN A 43 -5.80 -69.77 42.12
CA ASN A 43 -5.31 -70.56 43.27
C ASN A 43 -3.95 -71.31 43.29
N ASN A 44 -3.12 -70.88 44.28
CA ASN A 44 -2.21 -71.65 45.17
C ASN A 44 -0.87 -72.21 44.60
N PRO A 45 0.22 -72.27 45.41
CA PRO A 45 1.57 -72.59 44.94
C PRO A 45 1.91 -74.09 45.07
N PRO A 46 2.96 -74.59 44.37
CA PRO A 46 3.62 -75.82 44.75
C PRO A 46 5.06 -75.60 45.25
N SER A 47 5.24 -76.05 46.49
CA SER A 47 6.41 -76.66 47.13
C SER A 47 7.54 -77.22 46.24
N GLY A 48 8.77 -77.09 46.75
CA GLY A 48 9.92 -77.98 46.54
C GLY A 48 11.01 -77.37 45.64
N GLY A 49 12.24 -77.09 46.06
CA GLY A 49 13.06 -77.68 47.12
C GLY A 49 14.28 -78.32 46.48
N MET A 50 15.46 -77.69 46.57
CA MET A 50 16.75 -78.38 46.56
C MET A 50 17.75 -77.60 47.43
N ASN A 51 18.25 -78.33 48.42
CA ASN A 51 19.19 -77.96 49.45
C ASN A 51 20.61 -78.24 48.96
N GLY A 52 21.61 -77.50 49.43
CA GLY A 52 23.01 -77.85 49.18
C GLY A 52 24.06 -76.82 49.61
N GLY A 53 24.49 -76.90 50.87
CA GLY A 53 25.93 -76.83 51.19
C GLY A 53 26.43 -75.57 51.90
N ASP A 54 26.61 -75.71 53.21
CA ASP A 54 27.38 -74.85 54.13
C ASP A 54 28.65 -74.20 53.56
N THR A 55 28.88 -72.93 53.88
CA THR A 55 29.79 -72.55 54.98
C THR A 55 29.68 -71.06 55.24
N ASN A 56 29.06 -70.74 56.37
CA ASN A 56 29.26 -69.47 57.06
C ASN A 56 30.72 -69.40 57.54
N PRO A 57 31.54 -68.42 57.15
CA PRO A 57 32.65 -68.01 57.98
C PRO A 57 32.17 -66.88 58.89
N GLY A 58 32.11 -67.20 60.18
CA GLY A 58 32.60 -66.33 61.24
C GLY A 58 32.20 -64.86 61.13
N ASN A 59 31.09 -64.55 61.78
CA ASN A 59 30.85 -63.28 62.44
C ASN A 59 32.01 -62.96 63.41
N ASP A 60 33.11 -62.38 62.93
CA ASP A 60 34.23 -61.87 63.75
C ASP A 60 34.94 -60.63 63.15
N GLY A 61 34.25 -59.85 62.28
CA GLY A 61 34.79 -58.65 61.61
C GLY A 61 33.86 -57.44 61.69
N GLY A 62 33.55 -56.97 62.91
CA GLY A 62 32.50 -55.97 63.18
C GLY A 62 32.69 -54.55 62.62
N MET A 63 33.80 -54.25 61.93
CA MET A 63 34.06 -52.93 61.31
C MET A 63 34.23 -52.99 59.78
N ASP A 64 34.95 -53.98 59.25
CA ASP A 64 35.28 -54.03 57.82
C ASP A 64 34.07 -54.29 56.92
N ASN A 65 33.11 -55.11 57.35
CA ASN A 65 31.89 -55.38 56.59
C ASN A 65 30.94 -54.15 56.53
N ALA A 66 30.82 -53.42 57.64
CA ALA A 66 30.00 -52.20 57.70
C ALA A 66 30.60 -51.07 56.85
N ALA A 67 31.93 -50.92 56.89
CA ALA A 67 32.66 -49.96 56.06
C ALA A 67 32.55 -50.28 54.56
N GLN A 68 32.68 -51.56 54.18
CA GLN A 68 32.48 -52.01 52.80
C GLN A 68 31.03 -51.77 52.31
N GLN A 69 30.03 -52.06 53.15
CA GLN A 69 28.63 -51.79 52.81
C GLN A 69 28.33 -50.30 52.66
N LEU A 70 28.92 -49.45 53.51
CA LEU A 70 28.78 -47.99 53.41
C LEU A 70 29.47 -47.45 52.14
N ALA A 71 30.66 -47.95 51.82
CA ALA A 71 31.37 -47.59 50.60
C ALA A 71 30.56 -48.00 49.35
N ALA A 72 30.01 -49.21 49.31
CA ALA A 72 29.15 -49.68 48.23
C ALA A 72 27.87 -48.82 48.09
N ALA A 73 27.23 -48.47 49.21
CA ALA A 73 26.05 -47.59 49.21
C ALA A 73 26.38 -46.18 48.70
N ARG A 74 27.55 -45.63 49.06
CA ARG A 74 28.02 -44.34 48.54
C ARG A 74 28.29 -44.41 47.04
N THR A 75 28.94 -45.46 46.55
CA THR A 75 29.15 -45.68 45.11
C THR A 75 27.83 -45.75 44.35
N ALA A 76 26.82 -46.46 44.88
CA ALA A 76 25.50 -46.53 44.26
C ALA A 76 24.83 -45.15 44.15
N LEU A 77 24.88 -44.35 45.23
CA LEU A 77 24.37 -42.99 45.23
C LEU A 77 25.11 -42.10 44.23
N THR A 78 26.45 -42.15 44.21
CA THR A 78 27.29 -41.39 43.27
C THR A 78 27.00 -41.75 41.81
N ASN A 79 26.81 -43.03 41.49
CA ASN A 79 26.43 -43.46 40.15
C ASN A 79 25.08 -42.87 39.74
N LEU A 80 24.10 -42.84 40.65
CA LEU A 80 22.79 -42.25 40.37
C LEU A 80 22.90 -40.74 40.15
N LEU A 81 23.69 -40.05 40.98
CA LEU A 81 23.97 -38.62 40.84
C LEU A 81 24.65 -38.26 39.50
N SER A 82 25.47 -39.15 38.95
CA SER A 82 26.14 -38.93 37.66
C SER A 82 25.15 -38.76 36.49
N SER A 83 23.92 -39.26 36.64
CA SER A 83 22.85 -39.16 35.64
C SER A 83 22.06 -37.84 35.69
N LYS A 84 22.31 -36.98 36.68
CA LYS A 84 21.55 -35.74 36.95
C LYS A 84 21.29 -34.91 35.70
N ASN A 85 22.34 -34.55 34.95
CA ASN A 85 22.21 -33.67 33.79
C ASN A 85 21.35 -34.29 32.68
N ALA A 86 21.54 -35.58 32.40
CA ALA A 86 20.76 -36.28 31.39
C ALA A 86 19.29 -36.37 31.81
N ASN A 87 19.01 -36.76 33.05
CA ASN A 87 17.66 -36.94 33.55
C ASN A 87 16.89 -35.61 33.66
N VAL A 88 17.49 -34.57 34.25
CA VAL A 88 16.84 -33.26 34.41
C VAL A 88 16.57 -32.59 33.05
N GLN A 89 17.46 -32.76 32.06
CA GLN A 89 17.30 -32.15 30.74
C GLN A 89 16.11 -32.73 29.96
N MET A 90 15.72 -33.99 30.19
CA MET A 90 14.55 -34.61 29.55
C MET A 90 13.23 -33.91 29.89
N TYR A 91 13.20 -33.13 30.97
CA TYR A 91 12.02 -32.43 31.46
C TYR A 91 12.09 -30.91 31.20
N SER A 92 12.87 -30.46 30.21
CA SER A 92 13.00 -29.03 29.89
C SER A 92 11.67 -28.34 29.60
N ASP A 93 10.69 -29.06 29.04
CA ASP A 93 9.34 -28.57 28.77
C ASP A 93 8.34 -28.89 29.89
N TYR A 94 8.76 -29.44 31.03
CA TYR A 94 7.91 -29.81 32.16
C TYR A 94 8.49 -29.24 33.46
N ALA A 95 8.40 -27.93 33.61
CA ALA A 95 9.10 -27.18 34.66
C ALA A 95 8.83 -27.70 36.08
N LYS A 96 7.58 -28.06 36.41
CA LYS A 96 7.25 -28.70 37.70
C LYS A 96 8.03 -30.02 37.92
N ILE A 97 7.97 -30.95 36.96
CA ILE A 97 8.65 -32.25 37.04
C ILE A 97 10.17 -32.03 37.15
N LYS A 98 10.70 -31.10 36.36
CA LYS A 98 12.11 -30.73 36.36
C LYS A 98 12.56 -30.19 37.72
N ASN A 99 11.77 -29.32 38.34
CA ASN A 99 12.09 -28.72 39.64
C ASN A 99 12.03 -29.75 40.77
N ASP A 100 10.98 -30.57 40.80
CA ASP A 100 10.82 -31.64 41.78
C ASP A 100 12.00 -32.64 41.71
N LEU A 101 12.37 -33.04 40.49
CA LEU A 101 13.52 -33.93 40.26
C LEU A 101 14.85 -33.25 40.63
N THR A 102 15.02 -31.97 40.30
CA THR A 102 16.23 -31.20 40.66
C THR A 102 16.40 -31.09 42.17
N ALA A 103 15.31 -30.85 42.92
CA ALA A 103 15.31 -30.82 44.38
C ALA A 103 15.70 -32.17 45.00
N ALA A 104 15.24 -33.28 44.42
CA ALA A 104 15.64 -34.62 44.82
C ALA A 104 17.14 -34.87 44.61
N TYR A 105 17.68 -34.46 43.45
CA TYR A 105 19.12 -34.53 43.19
C TYR A 105 19.95 -33.69 44.17
N ILE A 106 19.52 -32.45 44.49
CA ILE A 106 20.21 -31.59 45.47
C ILE A 106 20.21 -32.23 46.86
N SER A 107 19.08 -32.82 47.26
CA SER A 107 18.96 -33.52 48.54
C SER A 107 19.90 -34.74 48.61
N ALA A 108 19.98 -35.50 47.50
CA ALA A 108 20.87 -36.65 47.37
C ALA A 108 22.36 -36.25 47.34
N GLU A 109 22.72 -35.14 46.69
CA GLU A 109 24.08 -34.58 46.70
C GLU A 109 24.50 -34.19 48.12
N THR A 110 23.60 -33.54 48.87
CA THR A 110 23.83 -33.15 50.26
C THR A 110 24.08 -34.38 51.13
N ALA A 111 23.28 -35.44 50.97
CA ALA A 111 23.47 -36.71 51.68
C ALA A 111 24.79 -37.40 51.30
N SER A 112 25.19 -37.34 50.02
CA SER A 112 26.46 -37.91 49.52
C SER A 112 27.68 -37.23 50.12
N GLN A 113 27.63 -35.90 50.28
CA GLN A 113 28.72 -35.08 50.82
C GLN A 113 28.85 -35.15 52.36
N ASN A 114 27.82 -35.63 53.06
CA ASN A 114 27.87 -35.77 54.51
C ASN A 114 28.80 -36.94 54.91
N GLN A 115 30.00 -36.59 55.38
CA GLN A 115 31.02 -37.55 55.84
C GLN A 115 30.56 -38.35 57.06
N ALA A 116 29.62 -37.82 57.86
CA ALA A 116 29.06 -38.49 59.03
C ALA A 116 27.77 -39.29 58.72
N ALA A 117 27.35 -39.38 57.45
CA ALA A 117 26.14 -40.12 57.08
C ALA A 117 26.28 -41.62 57.37
N THR A 118 25.26 -42.19 58.03
CA THR A 118 25.17 -43.63 58.31
C THR A 118 24.81 -44.43 57.07
N LEU A 119 24.99 -45.76 57.12
CA LEU A 119 24.60 -46.67 56.04
C LEU A 119 23.13 -46.51 55.66
N GLU A 120 22.24 -46.45 56.66
CA GLU A 120 20.80 -46.26 56.48
C GLU A 120 20.48 -44.91 55.86
N GLN A 121 21.19 -43.84 56.22
CA GLN A 121 21.00 -42.52 55.62
C GLN A 121 21.38 -42.49 54.14
N VAL A 122 22.50 -43.13 53.76
CA VAL A 122 22.92 -43.23 52.35
C VAL A 122 21.99 -44.12 51.53
N LYS A 123 21.56 -45.27 52.08
CA LYS A 123 20.57 -46.15 51.45
C LYS A 123 19.22 -45.44 51.27
N SER A 124 18.78 -44.70 52.29
CA SER A 124 17.54 -43.92 52.24
C SER A 124 17.62 -42.85 51.15
N ALA A 125 18.70 -42.05 51.11
CA ALA A 125 18.91 -41.05 50.06
C ALA A 125 18.94 -41.65 48.65
N THR A 126 19.57 -42.81 48.48
CA THR A 126 19.60 -43.56 47.21
C THR A 126 18.19 -43.98 46.80
N SER A 127 17.43 -44.57 47.73
CA SER A 127 16.04 -44.99 47.50
C SER A 127 15.15 -43.81 47.14
N THR A 128 15.23 -42.71 47.90
CA THR A 128 14.46 -41.49 47.64
C THR A 128 14.76 -40.89 46.27
N LEU A 129 16.03 -40.82 45.86
CA LEU A 129 16.38 -40.33 44.52
C LEU A 129 15.86 -41.26 43.42
N GLN A 130 15.99 -42.58 43.60
CA GLN A 130 15.46 -43.56 42.63
C GLN A 130 13.95 -43.45 42.50
N THR A 131 13.24 -43.27 43.62
CA THR A 131 11.79 -43.01 43.62
C THR A 131 11.47 -41.73 42.87
N ALA A 132 12.18 -40.62 43.12
CA ALA A 132 11.94 -39.35 42.43
C ALA A 132 12.17 -39.46 40.92
N ILE A 133 13.19 -40.20 40.47
CA ILE A 133 13.44 -40.48 39.05
C ILE A 133 12.27 -41.26 38.45
N ASN A 134 11.81 -42.32 39.11
CA ASN A 134 10.68 -43.12 38.65
C ASN A 134 9.37 -42.31 38.61
N THR A 135 9.15 -41.46 39.62
CA THR A 135 8.02 -40.53 39.68
C THR A 135 8.04 -39.56 38.50
N ALA A 136 9.19 -38.93 38.20
CA ALA A 136 9.31 -38.01 37.08
C ALA A 136 9.00 -38.68 35.72
N VAL A 137 9.45 -39.93 35.52
CA VAL A 137 9.12 -40.72 34.33
C VAL A 137 7.61 -40.96 34.23
N ASN A 138 6.98 -41.38 35.33
CA ASN A 138 5.55 -41.69 35.35
C ASN A 138 4.67 -40.44 35.20
N GLU A 139 5.01 -39.33 35.88
CA GLU A 139 4.29 -38.06 35.78
C GLU A 139 4.30 -37.52 34.34
N LYS A 140 5.46 -37.56 33.66
CA LYS A 140 5.53 -37.17 32.25
C LYS A 140 4.66 -38.07 31.38
N LYS A 141 4.75 -39.40 31.56
CA LYS A 141 3.94 -40.36 30.80
C LYS A 141 2.44 -40.08 30.95
N VAL A 142 1.97 -39.94 32.19
CA VAL A 142 0.55 -39.66 32.49
C VAL A 142 0.12 -38.30 31.93
N PHE A 143 0.97 -37.28 32.04
CA PHE A 143 0.69 -35.97 31.45
C PHE A 143 0.51 -36.08 29.94
N ASP A 144 1.44 -36.75 29.25
CA ASP A 144 1.45 -36.87 27.79
C ASP A 144 0.25 -37.66 27.28
N GLU A 145 -0.11 -38.76 27.96
CA GLU A 145 -1.29 -39.57 27.63
C GLU A 145 -2.58 -38.76 27.77
N ASN A 146 -2.70 -37.95 28.84
CA ASN A 146 -3.88 -37.13 29.09
C ASN A 146 -3.95 -35.86 28.23
N ASN A 147 -2.83 -35.40 27.67
CA ASN A 147 -2.72 -34.13 26.95
C ASN A 147 -2.08 -34.28 25.55
N SER A 148 -2.27 -35.42 24.90
CA SER A 148 -1.59 -35.78 23.64
C SER A 148 -1.73 -34.74 22.53
N GLU A 149 -2.91 -34.15 22.37
CA GLU A 149 -3.15 -33.08 21.39
C GLU A 149 -2.37 -31.80 21.73
N LEU A 150 -2.28 -31.43 23.01
CA LEU A 150 -1.51 -30.28 23.46
C LEU A 150 -0.01 -30.51 23.25
N VAL A 151 0.49 -31.70 23.61
CA VAL A 151 1.90 -32.08 23.39
C VAL A 151 2.25 -32.00 21.91
N THR A 152 1.37 -32.49 21.04
CA THR A 152 1.53 -32.40 19.58
C THR A 152 1.54 -30.96 19.10
N ALA A 153 0.57 -30.14 19.51
CA ALA A 153 0.47 -28.74 19.12
C ALA A 153 1.67 -27.92 19.59
N TYR A 154 2.14 -28.16 20.82
CA TYR A 154 3.31 -27.50 21.40
C TYR A 154 4.61 -27.90 20.68
N THR A 155 4.75 -29.18 20.33
CA THR A 155 5.89 -29.67 19.54
C THR A 155 5.92 -28.99 18.17
N ASN A 156 4.78 -28.92 17.48
CA ASN A 156 4.67 -28.23 16.20
C ASN A 156 5.02 -26.74 16.33
N LEU A 157 4.57 -26.06 17.39
CA LEU A 157 4.90 -24.66 17.64
C LEU A 157 6.41 -24.46 17.85
N LYS A 158 7.08 -25.37 18.58
CA LYS A 158 8.55 -25.34 18.76
C LYS A 158 9.28 -25.51 17.42
N THR A 159 8.87 -26.48 16.60
CA THR A 159 9.42 -26.65 15.24
C THR A 159 9.26 -25.38 14.40
N THR A 160 8.11 -24.71 14.48
CA THR A 160 7.88 -23.43 13.80
C THR A 160 8.80 -22.31 14.29
N LEU A 161 9.08 -22.25 15.60
CA LEU A 161 9.99 -21.27 16.21
C LEU A 161 11.44 -21.43 15.73
N GLU A 162 11.89 -22.66 15.43
CA GLU A 162 13.25 -22.91 14.91
C GLU A 162 13.51 -22.19 13.58
N GLY A 163 12.45 -21.92 12.80
CA GLY A 163 12.52 -21.19 11.54
C GLY A 163 12.58 -19.66 11.66
N GLU A 164 12.41 -19.08 12.86
CA GLU A 164 12.26 -17.63 13.06
C GLU A 164 13.38 -16.82 12.41
N ASN A 165 14.64 -17.13 12.73
CA ASN A 165 15.78 -16.36 12.23
C ASN A 165 15.84 -16.40 10.70
N THR A 166 15.72 -17.59 10.11
CA THR A 166 15.70 -17.78 8.65
C THR A 166 14.58 -16.97 8.00
N THR A 167 13.39 -16.95 8.60
CA THR A 167 12.25 -16.18 8.09
C THR A 167 12.49 -14.68 8.20
N LEU A 168 12.95 -14.19 9.36
CA LEU A 168 13.12 -12.75 9.61
C LEU A 168 14.32 -12.15 8.85
N ASP A 169 15.37 -12.94 8.61
CA ASP A 169 16.57 -12.51 7.88
C ASP A 169 16.25 -12.05 6.46
N ALA A 170 15.24 -12.66 5.82
CA ALA A 170 14.76 -12.28 4.50
C ALA A 170 14.18 -10.85 4.40
N PHE A 171 14.05 -10.14 5.52
CA PHE A 171 13.48 -8.79 5.61
C PHE A 171 14.45 -7.75 6.18
N ASN A 172 15.70 -8.13 6.50
CA ASN A 172 16.67 -7.21 7.09
C ASN A 172 17.23 -6.18 6.09
N ASP A 173 17.26 -6.51 4.81
CA ASP A 173 17.96 -5.72 3.79
C ASP A 173 17.11 -4.59 3.18
N SER A 174 15.82 -4.51 3.51
CA SER A 174 14.91 -3.53 2.91
C SER A 174 14.02 -2.86 3.93
N ALA A 175 14.15 -1.53 4.03
CA ALA A 175 13.26 -0.70 4.84
C ALA A 175 11.78 -0.83 4.42
N ASN A 176 11.50 -1.24 3.17
CA ASN A 176 10.14 -1.36 2.64
C ASN A 176 9.30 -2.41 3.38
N TYR A 177 9.93 -3.42 3.98
CA TYR A 177 9.23 -4.55 4.61
C TYR A 177 9.04 -4.39 6.12
N GLY A 178 9.21 -3.18 6.66
CA GLY A 178 9.11 -2.92 8.09
C GLY A 178 7.79 -3.41 8.73
N GLY A 179 6.66 -3.27 8.03
CA GLY A 179 5.37 -3.78 8.49
C GLY A 179 5.30 -5.31 8.56
N ILE A 180 5.74 -5.99 7.49
CA ILE A 180 5.81 -7.46 7.43
C ILE A 180 6.69 -8.00 8.57
N LYS A 181 7.89 -7.43 8.73
CA LYS A 181 8.83 -7.84 9.77
C LYS A 181 8.23 -7.64 11.18
N THR A 182 7.64 -6.49 11.45
CA THR A 182 7.03 -6.19 12.75
C THR A 182 5.87 -7.15 13.06
N HIS A 183 5.05 -7.47 12.06
CA HIS A 183 3.96 -8.43 12.21
C HIS A 183 4.47 -9.83 12.55
N LEU A 184 5.44 -10.34 11.80
CA LEU A 184 6.04 -11.66 12.04
C LEU A 184 6.72 -11.73 13.41
N MET A 185 7.50 -10.71 13.78
CA MET A 185 8.13 -10.61 15.11
C MET A 185 7.09 -10.67 16.24
N SER A 186 5.94 -10.01 16.08
CA SER A 186 4.85 -10.07 17.06
C SER A 186 4.29 -11.48 17.23
N LEU A 187 4.10 -12.23 16.12
CA LEU A 187 3.64 -13.62 16.17
C LEU A 187 4.69 -14.54 16.82
N TYR A 188 5.96 -14.41 16.46
CA TYR A 188 7.04 -15.18 17.07
C TYR A 188 7.19 -14.90 18.58
N ASN A 189 7.04 -13.64 19.01
CA ASN A 189 7.08 -13.28 20.43
C ASN A 189 5.90 -13.89 21.22
N GLN A 190 4.71 -13.95 20.63
CA GLN A 190 3.57 -14.65 21.24
C GLN A 190 3.86 -16.15 21.40
N ALA A 191 4.44 -16.79 20.37
CA ALA A 191 4.86 -18.19 20.44
C ALA A 191 5.96 -18.45 21.48
N LYS A 192 6.95 -17.55 21.61
CA LYS A 192 7.97 -17.60 22.66
C LYS A 192 7.38 -17.50 24.06
N THR A 193 6.35 -16.68 24.24
CA THR A 193 5.67 -16.53 25.54
C THR A 193 5.01 -17.84 25.97
N ILE A 194 4.36 -18.54 25.03
CA ILE A 194 3.78 -19.87 25.25
C ILE A 194 4.86 -20.89 25.60
N THR A 195 5.93 -20.98 24.80
CA THR A 195 6.98 -22.00 24.99
C THR A 195 7.86 -21.75 26.21
N THR A 196 8.04 -20.50 26.62
CA THR A 196 8.74 -20.16 27.88
C THR A 196 7.93 -20.60 29.11
N SER A 197 6.60 -20.67 28.99
CA SER A 197 5.72 -21.17 30.06
C SER A 197 5.75 -22.70 30.21
N THR A 198 6.34 -23.42 29.25
CA THR A 198 6.45 -24.89 29.19
C THR A 198 5.09 -25.62 29.06
N LEU A 199 5.10 -26.94 28.87
CA LEU A 199 3.88 -27.78 28.83
C LEU A 199 3.23 -27.93 30.20
N LEU A 200 4.05 -27.93 31.25
CA LEU A 200 3.64 -27.98 32.64
C LEU A 200 4.51 -27.02 33.46
N ASN A 201 3.99 -25.83 33.75
CA ASN A 201 4.71 -24.81 34.49
C ASN A 201 4.92 -25.20 35.96
N ASP A 202 5.69 -24.39 36.70
CA ASP A 202 6.02 -24.65 38.12
C ASP A 202 4.80 -24.72 39.05
N ALA A 203 3.70 -24.08 38.67
CA ALA A 203 2.42 -24.12 39.38
C ALA A 203 1.58 -25.36 39.01
N GLY A 204 2.07 -26.24 38.13
CA GLY A 204 1.34 -27.40 37.63
C GLY A 204 0.24 -27.05 36.62
N GLN A 205 0.34 -25.90 35.95
CA GLN A 205 -0.62 -25.44 34.95
C GLN A 205 -0.05 -25.63 33.53
N SER A 206 -0.95 -25.84 32.57
CA SER A 206 -0.61 -26.03 31.15
C SER A 206 -1.12 -24.88 30.29
N PRO A 207 -0.44 -24.58 29.18
CA PRO A 207 -0.93 -23.61 28.22
C PRO A 207 -2.24 -24.08 27.58
N ASN A 208 -3.08 -23.12 27.19
CA ASN A 208 -4.32 -23.43 26.50
C ASN A 208 -4.02 -24.01 25.10
N LYS A 209 -4.47 -25.24 24.84
CA LYS A 209 -4.28 -25.96 23.56
C LYS A 209 -4.74 -25.15 22.35
N ASP A 210 -5.94 -24.58 22.41
CA ASP A 210 -6.51 -23.84 21.27
C ASP A 210 -5.70 -22.59 20.96
N ASN A 211 -5.16 -21.93 21.99
CA ASN A 211 -4.23 -20.81 21.81
C ASN A 211 -2.91 -21.23 21.16
N VAL A 212 -2.33 -22.38 21.57
CA VAL A 212 -1.11 -22.94 20.95
C VAL A 212 -1.35 -23.25 19.47
N VAL A 213 -2.46 -23.93 19.15
CA VAL A 213 -2.85 -24.25 17.77
C VAL A 213 -3.07 -22.98 16.95
N LYS A 214 -3.78 -21.99 17.52
CA LYS A 214 -4.07 -20.71 16.87
C LYS A 214 -2.79 -19.96 16.51
N ILE A 215 -1.89 -19.74 17.47
CA ILE A 215 -0.64 -18.99 17.23
C ILE A 215 0.24 -19.73 16.22
N ASN A 216 0.36 -21.06 16.32
CA ASN A 216 1.10 -21.82 15.32
C ASN A 216 0.51 -21.63 13.92
N LYS A 217 -0.83 -21.71 13.81
CA LYS A 217 -1.54 -21.49 12.54
C LYS A 217 -1.29 -20.08 12.00
N GLU A 218 -1.40 -19.05 12.83
CA GLU A 218 -1.16 -17.66 12.44
C GLU A 218 0.26 -17.45 11.90
N ILE A 219 1.28 -18.05 12.52
CA ILE A 219 2.65 -18.03 11.99
C ILE A 219 2.73 -18.75 10.65
N THR A 220 2.22 -19.98 10.56
CA THR A 220 2.30 -20.78 9.31
C THR A 220 1.55 -20.15 8.15
N ASP A 221 0.42 -19.49 8.42
CA ASP A 221 -0.34 -18.74 7.42
C ASP A 221 0.43 -17.47 7.01
N ALA A 222 1.01 -16.73 7.95
CA ALA A 222 1.76 -15.51 7.67
C ALA A 222 3.06 -15.75 6.88
N ILE A 223 3.73 -16.88 7.09
CA ILE A 223 4.93 -17.28 6.34
C ILE A 223 4.61 -18.05 5.06
N ASN A 224 3.32 -18.28 4.76
CA ASN A 224 2.92 -18.96 3.54
C ASN A 224 3.46 -18.18 2.31
N PRO A 225 4.21 -18.83 1.40
CA PRO A 225 4.86 -18.12 0.30
C PRO A 225 3.91 -17.30 -0.58
N THR A 226 2.69 -17.79 -0.82
CA THR A 226 1.70 -17.09 -1.67
C THR A 226 1.26 -15.78 -1.02
N LEU A 227 0.84 -15.82 0.24
CA LEU A 227 0.40 -14.64 0.97
C LEU A 227 1.56 -13.66 1.15
N LEU A 228 2.72 -14.18 1.55
CA LEU A 228 3.91 -13.37 1.81
C LEU A 228 4.41 -12.65 0.54
N ASN A 229 4.38 -13.31 -0.62
CA ASN A 229 4.74 -12.69 -1.89
C ASN A 229 3.74 -11.61 -2.32
N GLN A 230 2.44 -11.79 -2.05
CA GLN A 230 1.44 -10.73 -2.29
C GLN A 230 1.69 -9.50 -1.40
N GLN A 231 2.01 -9.72 -0.13
CA GLN A 231 2.33 -8.65 0.81
C GLN A 231 3.62 -7.91 0.41
N LYS A 232 4.66 -8.65 -0.02
CA LYS A 232 5.89 -8.06 -0.58
C LYS A 232 5.60 -7.22 -1.82
N ALA A 233 4.83 -7.76 -2.77
CA ALA A 233 4.46 -7.03 -3.98
C ALA A 233 3.71 -5.73 -3.69
N ASN A 234 2.82 -5.72 -2.69
CA ASN A 234 2.16 -4.50 -2.23
C ASN A 234 3.16 -3.49 -1.64
N ALA A 235 4.04 -3.93 -0.74
CA ALA A 235 5.05 -3.08 -0.11
C ALA A 235 6.03 -2.50 -1.16
N ASP A 236 6.47 -3.31 -2.12
CA ASP A 236 7.37 -2.90 -3.20
C ASP A 236 6.70 -1.92 -4.17
N MET A 237 5.44 -2.16 -4.53
CA MET A 237 4.65 -1.22 -5.34
C MET A 237 4.52 0.13 -4.63
N LEU A 238 4.26 0.16 -3.33
CA LEU A 238 4.13 1.41 -2.57
C LEU A 238 5.48 2.12 -2.36
N ALA A 239 6.59 1.38 -2.29
CA ALA A 239 7.92 1.95 -2.14
C ALA A 239 8.46 2.55 -3.45
N THR A 240 8.10 1.96 -4.58
CA THR A 240 8.55 2.37 -5.92
C THR A 240 7.50 3.17 -6.70
N SER A 241 6.27 3.25 -6.22
CA SER A 241 5.13 3.91 -6.85
C SER A 241 4.10 4.33 -5.80
N PHE A 242 2.82 4.34 -6.14
CA PHE A 242 1.70 4.70 -5.27
C PHE A 242 0.45 3.88 -5.60
N THR A 243 -0.47 3.81 -4.65
CA THR A 243 -1.86 3.42 -4.92
C THR A 243 -2.69 4.67 -5.19
N LYS A 244 -3.46 4.66 -6.28
CA LYS A 244 -4.47 5.68 -6.59
C LYS A 244 -5.85 5.23 -6.09
N GLN A 245 -6.46 6.04 -5.24
CA GLN A 245 -7.83 5.93 -4.76
C GLN A 245 -8.69 6.93 -5.53
N VAL A 246 -9.38 6.43 -6.56
CA VAL A 246 -10.34 7.22 -7.32
C VAL A 246 -11.51 7.58 -6.39
N LEU A 247 -11.90 8.86 -6.38
CA LEU A 247 -13.01 9.28 -5.53
C LEU A 247 -14.32 8.65 -5.98
N ASN A 248 -15.12 8.23 -5.01
CA ASN A 248 -16.43 7.63 -5.21
C ASN A 248 -17.45 8.34 -4.31
N ASP A 249 -18.53 8.86 -4.89
CA ASP A 249 -19.56 9.59 -4.14
C ASP A 249 -20.25 8.71 -3.08
N ALA A 250 -20.33 7.40 -3.27
CA ALA A 250 -20.84 6.46 -2.27
C ALA A 250 -20.02 6.39 -0.98
N GLN A 251 -18.78 6.90 -0.98
CA GLN A 251 -17.92 6.98 0.20
C GLN A 251 -18.10 8.29 1.00
N LEU A 252 -18.94 9.19 0.50
CA LEU A 252 -19.35 10.36 1.25
C LEU A 252 -20.49 9.98 2.21
N THR A 253 -20.35 10.37 3.48
CA THR A 253 -21.39 10.18 4.49
C THR A 253 -22.01 11.52 4.84
N SER A 254 -23.35 11.55 4.95
CA SER A 254 -24.08 12.72 5.41
C SER A 254 -24.00 12.87 6.91
N GLY A 255 -23.89 14.12 7.35
CA GLY A 255 -24.14 14.51 8.72
C GLY A 255 -25.58 14.33 9.18
N SER A 256 -25.85 14.67 10.43
CA SER A 256 -27.16 14.56 11.11
C SER A 256 -28.25 15.52 10.61
N SER A 257 -27.96 16.35 9.61
CA SER A 257 -28.92 17.29 9.00
C SER A 257 -29.13 16.99 7.51
N GLU A 258 -30.37 17.07 7.01
CA GLU A 258 -30.68 17.00 5.57
C GLU A 258 -29.98 18.09 4.74
N THR A 259 -29.53 19.17 5.37
CA THR A 259 -28.75 20.25 4.74
C THR A 259 -27.24 20.03 4.78
N SER A 260 -26.75 19.00 5.48
CA SER A 260 -25.32 18.73 5.66
C SER A 260 -24.64 18.19 4.41
N MET A 261 -25.39 17.61 3.47
CA MET A 261 -24.87 17.30 2.15
C MET A 261 -25.63 18.09 1.10
N GLN A 262 -24.87 18.80 0.29
CA GLN A 262 -25.31 19.28 -1.00
C GLN A 262 -25.66 18.08 -1.90
N THR A 263 -26.92 17.63 -1.84
CA THR A 263 -27.45 16.38 -2.45
C THR A 263 -27.76 16.49 -3.94
N GLN A 264 -27.60 17.67 -4.55
CA GLN A 264 -27.91 17.82 -5.97
C GLN A 264 -26.85 17.11 -6.80
N PRO A 265 -27.24 16.44 -7.90
CA PRO A 265 -26.28 15.87 -8.82
C PRO A 265 -25.39 16.98 -9.41
N GLN A 266 -24.19 16.63 -9.87
CA GLN A 266 -23.36 17.56 -10.62
C GLN A 266 -24.12 18.17 -11.82
N PRO A 267 -23.85 19.44 -12.20
CA PRO A 267 -24.52 20.08 -13.32
C PRO A 267 -24.47 19.26 -14.61
N GLY A 268 -25.62 19.17 -15.28
CA GLY A 268 -25.78 18.33 -16.47
C GLY A 268 -24.87 18.77 -17.61
N ASN A 269 -24.63 20.08 -17.72
CA ASN A 269 -23.88 20.73 -18.79
C ASN A 269 -22.39 20.98 -18.45
N TYR A 270 -21.84 20.38 -17.39
CA TYR A 270 -20.40 20.49 -17.12
C TYR A 270 -19.63 19.40 -17.85
N SER A 271 -18.48 19.77 -18.40
CA SER A 271 -17.49 18.82 -18.93
C SER A 271 -16.27 18.79 -18.03
N PHE A 272 -15.68 19.95 -17.78
CA PHE A 272 -14.70 20.13 -16.72
C PHE A 272 -15.40 20.23 -15.36
N VAL A 273 -14.72 19.75 -14.34
CA VAL A 273 -15.20 19.73 -12.96
C VAL A 273 -14.25 20.46 -12.01
N GLY A 274 -13.30 21.22 -12.56
CA GLY A 274 -12.49 22.19 -11.84
C GLY A 274 -12.39 23.46 -12.68
N TYR A 275 -12.53 24.61 -12.03
CA TYR A 275 -12.54 25.91 -12.72
C TYR A 275 -11.55 26.90 -12.12
N SER A 276 -10.96 27.79 -12.93
CA SER A 276 -9.95 28.77 -12.47
C SER A 276 -10.54 30.07 -11.95
N ASN A 277 -11.87 30.17 -11.94
CA ASN A 277 -12.64 31.31 -11.49
C ASN A 277 -13.60 30.85 -10.40
N ASP A 278 -14.03 31.82 -9.58
CA ASP A 278 -15.02 31.57 -8.54
C ASP A 278 -16.29 31.01 -9.20
N LEU A 279 -16.96 30.04 -8.58
CA LEU A 279 -18.24 29.58 -9.12
C LEU A 279 -19.32 30.65 -9.03
N ASP A 280 -19.11 31.67 -8.18
CA ASP A 280 -19.95 32.86 -8.11
C ASP A 280 -19.39 34.00 -8.99
N HIS A 281 -18.30 33.77 -9.74
CA HIS A 281 -17.61 34.80 -10.53
C HIS A 281 -18.45 35.28 -11.72
N LYS A 282 -18.73 36.58 -11.71
CA LYS A 282 -19.22 37.36 -12.86
C LYS A 282 -18.05 38.07 -13.54
N ILE A 283 -17.98 38.03 -14.88
CA ILE A 283 -17.24 39.06 -15.61
C ILE A 283 -18.13 40.30 -15.78
N ALA A 284 -17.56 41.48 -15.57
CA ALA A 284 -18.25 42.75 -15.76
C ALA A 284 -18.81 42.88 -17.19
N GLY A 285 -20.12 43.13 -17.31
CA GLY A 285 -20.75 43.56 -18.57
C GLY A 285 -21.85 42.68 -19.17
N ASN A 286 -22.29 41.57 -18.54
CA ASN A 286 -23.45 40.83 -19.06
C ASN A 286 -24.30 40.15 -17.98
N ALA A 287 -25.63 40.08 -18.21
CA ALA A 287 -26.65 39.87 -17.20
C ALA A 287 -26.97 38.39 -16.90
N GLY A 288 -26.79 38.04 -15.64
CA GLY A 288 -27.40 36.92 -14.92
C GLY A 288 -26.91 36.99 -13.47
N ASN A 289 -27.82 37.05 -12.48
CA ASN A 289 -27.39 36.90 -11.09
C ASN A 289 -27.05 35.42 -10.87
N PRO A 290 -25.82 35.06 -10.43
CA PRO A 290 -25.55 33.71 -9.97
C PRO A 290 -26.53 33.42 -8.82
N PRO A 291 -27.06 32.20 -8.73
CA PRO A 291 -27.75 31.78 -7.54
C PRO A 291 -26.82 32.02 -6.35
N SER A 292 -27.32 32.60 -5.25
CA SER A 292 -26.49 32.97 -4.09
C SER A 292 -25.78 31.80 -3.40
N ASN A 293 -26.03 30.56 -3.83
CA ASN A 293 -25.74 29.33 -3.10
C ASN A 293 -25.09 28.24 -3.97
N LEU A 294 -24.29 28.56 -5.00
CA LEU A 294 -23.45 27.56 -5.67
C LEU A 294 -22.18 27.26 -4.83
N PRO A 295 -21.58 26.05 -4.95
CA PRO A 295 -22.15 24.84 -5.52
C PRO A 295 -23.26 24.30 -4.61
N THR A 296 -24.21 23.54 -5.18
CA THR A 296 -25.23 22.79 -4.43
C THR A 296 -25.02 21.27 -4.53
N TRP A 297 -23.85 20.86 -5.03
CA TRP A 297 -23.41 19.47 -5.17
C TRP A 297 -22.08 19.25 -4.44
N ASN A 298 -21.91 18.07 -3.88
CA ASN A 298 -20.71 17.67 -3.14
C ASN A 298 -19.67 16.95 -3.99
N PHE A 299 -20.05 16.39 -5.14
CA PHE A 299 -19.19 15.58 -5.98
C PHE A 299 -19.41 15.89 -7.45
N ALA A 300 -18.33 15.92 -8.23
CA ALA A 300 -18.42 16.00 -9.68
C ALA A 300 -17.28 15.21 -10.33
N GLN A 301 -17.58 14.59 -11.47
CA GLN A 301 -16.62 13.85 -12.29
C GLN A 301 -16.68 14.34 -13.74
N ARG A 302 -15.51 14.51 -14.34
CA ARG A 302 -15.34 14.98 -15.70
C ARG A 302 -16.20 14.18 -16.69
N LYS A 303 -16.90 14.90 -17.57
CA LYS A 303 -17.74 14.32 -18.63
C LYS A 303 -17.17 14.59 -20.00
N VAL A 304 -17.22 13.58 -20.84
CA VAL A 304 -16.90 13.65 -22.28
C VAL A 304 -18.19 13.92 -23.06
N TRP A 305 -18.10 14.76 -24.07
CA TRP A 305 -19.23 15.12 -24.92
C TRP A 305 -18.95 14.77 -26.38
N THR A 306 -19.96 14.69 -27.23
CA THR A 306 -19.77 14.55 -28.67
C THR A 306 -19.14 15.82 -29.26
N SER A 307 -18.43 15.71 -30.38
CA SER A 307 -18.07 16.86 -31.18
C SER A 307 -19.31 17.65 -31.63
N GLU A 308 -19.18 18.96 -31.85
CA GLU A 308 -20.25 19.74 -32.49
C GLU A 308 -20.56 19.14 -33.87
N THR A 309 -21.84 18.90 -34.17
CA THR A 309 -22.23 18.39 -35.50
C THR A 309 -23.25 19.31 -36.16
N LYS A 310 -23.07 19.54 -37.48
CA LYS A 310 -24.04 20.28 -38.29
C LYS A 310 -25.43 19.61 -38.30
N THR A 311 -25.47 18.28 -38.20
CA THR A 311 -26.72 17.49 -38.14
C THR A 311 -27.52 17.72 -36.86
N LYS A 312 -26.91 18.32 -35.81
CA LYS A 312 -27.60 18.72 -34.58
C LYS A 312 -27.53 20.23 -34.34
N ASN A 313 -27.50 21.04 -35.40
CA ASN A 313 -27.47 22.51 -35.30
C ASN A 313 -26.30 23.06 -34.43
N GLY A 314 -25.15 22.39 -34.43
CA GLY A 314 -23.96 22.79 -33.65
C GLY A 314 -23.96 22.40 -32.17
N SER A 315 -24.95 21.63 -31.72
CA SER A 315 -25.04 21.19 -30.32
C SER A 315 -24.21 19.93 -30.00
N THR A 316 -24.02 19.69 -28.70
CA THR A 316 -23.27 18.57 -28.13
C THR A 316 -24.13 17.73 -27.18
N ASP A 317 -23.88 16.42 -27.14
CA ASP A 317 -24.50 15.47 -26.21
C ASP A 317 -23.45 14.83 -25.30
N ILE A 318 -23.85 14.35 -24.13
CA ILE A 318 -22.96 13.56 -23.25
C ILE A 318 -22.65 12.23 -23.93
N VAL A 319 -21.39 11.80 -23.88
CA VAL A 319 -21.00 10.46 -24.29
C VAL A 319 -21.16 9.53 -23.10
N GLU A 320 -22.19 8.69 -23.12
CA GLU A 320 -22.52 7.78 -22.01
C GLU A 320 -21.44 6.72 -21.77
N SER A 321 -20.75 6.27 -22.83
CA SER A 321 -19.69 5.26 -22.76
C SER A 321 -18.52 5.65 -23.66
N PRO A 322 -17.65 6.57 -23.23
CA PRO A 322 -16.52 7.00 -24.03
C PRO A 322 -15.51 5.84 -24.17
N THR A 323 -14.84 5.77 -25.32
CA THR A 323 -13.78 4.78 -25.60
C THR A 323 -12.66 4.81 -24.56
N SER A 324 -12.36 5.99 -24.00
CA SER A 324 -11.47 6.18 -22.87
C SER A 324 -12.23 6.84 -21.73
N LYS A 325 -12.19 6.19 -20.55
CA LYS A 325 -12.79 6.72 -19.33
C LYS A 325 -11.84 7.72 -18.67
N THR A 326 -12.42 8.72 -18.02
CA THR A 326 -11.69 9.66 -17.17
C THR A 326 -12.18 9.50 -15.74
N ASP A 327 -11.24 9.49 -14.80
CA ASP A 327 -11.50 9.37 -13.36
C ASP A 327 -11.27 10.70 -12.62
N VAL A 328 -11.11 11.81 -13.36
CA VAL A 328 -10.91 13.13 -12.77
C VAL A 328 -12.20 13.59 -12.11
N SER A 329 -12.17 13.55 -10.79
CA SER A 329 -13.30 13.90 -9.92
C SER A 329 -12.86 14.83 -8.79
N TRP A 330 -13.85 15.51 -8.22
CA TRP A 330 -13.65 16.42 -7.10
C TRP A 330 -14.78 16.23 -6.10
N ILE A 331 -14.43 16.14 -4.83
CA ILE A 331 -15.31 16.51 -3.73
C ILE A 331 -15.29 18.04 -3.69
N TYR A 332 -16.44 18.67 -3.90
CA TYR A 332 -16.63 20.12 -3.91
C TYR A 332 -16.81 20.71 -2.51
N SER A 333 -17.34 19.91 -1.58
CA SER A 333 -17.58 20.34 -0.21
C SER A 333 -17.67 19.15 0.74
N LEU A 334 -17.11 19.34 1.93
CA LEU A 334 -17.36 18.53 3.14
C LEU A 334 -18.01 19.42 4.22
N SER A 335 -18.93 20.29 3.82
CA SER A 335 -19.67 21.17 4.73
C SER A 335 -20.67 20.39 5.59
N GLY A 336 -21.02 20.92 6.77
CA GLY A 336 -22.04 20.33 7.63
C GLY A 336 -21.46 19.37 8.68
N GLU A 337 -21.99 19.44 9.90
CA GLU A 337 -21.55 18.62 11.02
C GLU A 337 -21.74 17.12 10.70
N GLY A 338 -20.66 16.34 10.83
CA GLY A 338 -20.67 14.90 10.55
C GLY A 338 -20.47 14.51 9.09
N THR A 339 -20.38 15.47 8.16
CA THR A 339 -20.04 15.19 6.76
C THR A 339 -18.58 14.76 6.65
N LYS A 340 -18.35 13.64 5.95
CA LYS A 340 -17.01 13.06 5.80
C LYS A 340 -16.86 12.27 4.52
N TYR A 341 -15.60 12.08 4.12
CA TYR A 341 -15.21 11.13 3.09
C TYR A 341 -14.34 10.03 3.71
N THR A 342 -14.73 8.77 3.56
CA THR A 342 -13.98 7.63 4.10
C THR A 342 -13.39 6.81 2.97
N LEU A 343 -12.17 6.31 3.12
CA LEU A 343 -11.63 5.32 2.19
C LEU A 343 -10.89 4.23 2.96
N GLU A 344 -10.85 3.05 2.36
CA GLU A 344 -10.08 1.91 2.84
C GLU A 344 -8.96 1.56 1.87
N PHE A 345 -7.84 1.08 2.40
CA PHE A 345 -6.73 0.60 1.60
C PHE A 345 -5.93 -0.48 2.33
N THR A 346 -5.34 -1.38 1.55
CA THR A 346 -4.45 -2.41 2.07
C THR A 346 -3.00 -1.95 2.02
N TYR A 347 -2.27 -2.15 3.10
CA TYR A 347 -0.93 -1.65 3.29
C TYR A 347 -0.08 -2.62 4.13
N TYR A 348 1.04 -3.09 3.56
CA TYR A 348 1.98 -4.00 4.23
C TYR A 348 3.40 -3.42 4.41
N GLY A 349 3.59 -2.14 4.05
CA GLY A 349 4.86 -1.41 4.16
C GLY A 349 5.19 -0.95 5.59
N PRO A 350 6.11 0.03 5.76
CA PRO A 350 6.45 0.60 7.07
C PRO A 350 5.27 1.27 7.77
N SER A 351 5.27 1.41 9.09
CA SER A 351 4.16 2.05 9.85
C SER A 351 3.88 3.53 9.53
N THR A 352 4.64 4.11 8.60
CA THR A 352 4.50 5.45 8.06
C THR A 352 4.31 5.44 6.54
N ALA A 353 3.56 6.40 6.01
CA ALA A 353 3.41 6.63 4.56
C ALA A 353 3.14 8.11 4.27
N TYR A 354 2.96 8.44 3.00
CA TYR A 354 2.58 9.77 2.53
C TYR A 354 1.28 9.72 1.76
N LEU A 355 0.36 10.61 2.13
CA LEU A 355 -0.92 10.85 1.49
C LEU A 355 -0.81 12.10 0.62
N TYR A 356 -1.26 12.00 -0.62
CA TYR A 356 -1.34 13.12 -1.55
C TYR A 356 -2.74 13.22 -2.16
N PHE A 357 -3.17 14.45 -2.46
CA PHE A 357 -4.37 14.70 -3.24
C PHE A 357 -4.31 16.13 -3.82
N PRO A 358 -4.82 16.36 -5.04
CA PRO A 358 -4.95 17.72 -5.55
C PRO A 358 -6.06 18.45 -4.78
N TYR A 359 -5.85 19.73 -4.51
CA TYR A 359 -6.82 20.57 -3.80
C TYR A 359 -6.82 22.02 -4.29
N LYS A 360 -7.96 22.68 -4.12
CA LYS A 360 -8.17 24.09 -4.50
C LYS A 360 -9.39 24.69 -3.81
N LEU A 361 -9.61 25.99 -3.94
CA LEU A 361 -10.84 26.62 -3.50
C LEU A 361 -11.92 26.67 -4.58
N VAL A 362 -13.17 26.60 -4.14
CA VAL A 362 -14.33 26.93 -4.95
C VAL A 362 -14.53 28.45 -5.00
N LYS A 363 -14.47 29.11 -3.83
CA LYS A 363 -14.72 30.53 -3.66
C LYS A 363 -13.52 31.27 -3.09
N SER A 364 -13.30 32.49 -3.55
CA SER A 364 -12.16 33.29 -3.10
C SER A 364 -12.35 33.81 -1.67
N ALA A 365 -13.60 34.10 -1.30
CA ALA A 365 -13.98 34.59 0.02
C ALA A 365 -13.72 33.58 1.16
N ASP A 366 -13.63 32.29 0.81
CA ASP A 366 -13.44 31.18 1.75
C ASP A 366 -11.99 30.97 2.19
N SER A 367 -11.03 31.72 1.63
CA SER A 367 -9.60 31.50 1.83
C SER A 367 -9.13 31.57 3.30
N SER A 368 -9.80 32.36 4.14
CA SER A 368 -9.52 32.43 5.59
C SER A 368 -10.28 31.39 6.43
N LEU A 369 -11.22 30.67 5.80
CA LEU A 369 -12.11 29.70 6.44
C LEU A 369 -11.69 28.26 6.15
N VAL A 370 -10.64 28.04 5.38
CA VAL A 370 -10.17 26.70 5.04
C VAL A 370 -9.75 25.94 6.28
N ALA A 371 -10.29 24.73 6.42
CA ALA A 371 -9.78 23.73 7.33
C ALA A 371 -10.10 22.33 6.81
N LEU A 372 -9.18 21.41 7.03
CA LEU A 372 -9.34 20.00 6.74
C LEU A 372 -8.61 19.21 7.82
N GLN A 373 -9.15 18.06 8.18
CA GLN A 373 -8.53 17.14 9.13
C GLN A 373 -8.71 15.71 8.62
N TYR A 374 -7.87 14.82 9.13
CA TYR A 374 -7.98 13.40 8.87
C TYR A 374 -8.00 12.59 10.16
N LYS A 375 -8.57 11.40 10.07
CA LYS A 375 -8.54 10.38 11.13
C LYS A 375 -8.09 9.07 10.51
N LEU A 376 -6.97 8.53 11.02
CA LEU A 376 -6.42 7.25 10.57
C LEU A 376 -6.90 6.14 11.50
N ASN A 377 -7.47 5.08 10.94
CA ASN A 377 -7.77 3.83 11.65
C ASN A 377 -8.66 3.98 12.90
N GLY A 378 -9.53 4.99 12.94
CA GLY A 378 -10.37 5.26 14.11
C GLY A 378 -9.66 5.99 15.25
N GLY A 379 -8.40 6.43 15.07
CA GLY A 379 -7.62 7.19 16.05
C GLY A 379 -8.04 8.65 16.24
N GLU A 380 -7.11 9.46 16.74
CA GLU A 380 -7.34 10.90 16.97
C GLU A 380 -7.43 11.69 15.66
N GLN A 381 -8.16 12.81 15.70
CA GLN A 381 -8.21 13.76 14.58
C GLN A 381 -6.88 14.50 14.47
N GLN A 382 -6.37 14.60 13.24
CA GLN A 382 -5.11 15.28 12.91
C GLN A 382 -5.39 16.39 11.90
N PRO A 383 -4.99 17.64 12.17
CA PRO A 383 -5.22 18.74 11.24
C PRO A 383 -4.33 18.62 10.01
N ILE A 384 -4.88 18.95 8.84
CA ILE A 384 -4.11 19.20 7.62
C ILE A 384 -3.90 20.71 7.55
N THR A 385 -2.67 21.15 7.84
CA THR A 385 -2.34 22.57 7.96
C THR A 385 -2.15 23.20 6.59
N PHE A 386 -2.68 24.42 6.45
CA PHE A 386 -2.50 25.27 5.27
C PHE A 386 -1.87 26.60 5.70
N ALA A 387 -0.78 27.00 5.05
CA ALA A 387 -0.06 28.23 5.33
C ALA A 387 0.02 29.15 4.11
N ALA A 388 0.02 30.46 4.38
CA ALA A 388 0.17 31.49 3.35
C ALA A 388 1.55 31.38 2.68
N ASP A 389 1.61 31.68 1.37
CA ASP A 389 2.88 31.82 0.65
C ASP A 389 3.76 32.85 1.39
N ASN A 390 5.01 32.48 1.69
CA ASN A 390 6.08 33.33 2.25
C ASN A 390 6.14 33.53 3.78
N GLN A 391 5.52 32.65 4.58
CA GLN A 391 5.91 32.57 6.00
C GLN A 391 7.24 31.80 6.11
N GLN A 392 8.37 32.51 6.25
CA GLN A 392 9.73 31.95 6.40
C GLN A 392 9.97 31.14 7.70
N ASN A 393 8.92 30.77 8.42
CA ASN A 393 9.02 30.03 9.67
C ASN A 393 7.81 29.12 9.94
N VAL A 394 7.20 28.58 8.87
CA VAL A 394 6.20 27.51 9.01
C VAL A 394 6.94 26.19 9.04
N GLU A 395 6.52 25.29 9.92
CA GLU A 395 6.95 23.90 9.92
C GLU A 395 7.04 23.37 8.48
N ALA A 396 8.13 22.65 8.16
CA ALA A 396 8.47 22.15 6.81
C ALA A 396 7.44 21.18 6.19
N THR A 397 6.25 21.10 6.76
CA THR A 397 5.16 20.14 6.54
C THR A 397 3.83 20.81 6.12
N ALA A 398 3.72 22.14 6.17
CA ALA A 398 2.46 22.82 5.84
C ALA A 398 2.17 22.90 4.34
N ASN A 399 0.89 22.75 3.98
CA ASN A 399 0.43 22.86 2.60
C ASN A 399 0.17 24.32 2.22
N LYS A 400 0.25 24.67 0.94
CA LYS A 400 -0.05 26.03 0.46
C LYS A 400 -1.53 26.38 0.68
N THR A 401 -1.85 27.59 1.16
CA THR A 401 -3.24 28.05 1.22
C THR A 401 -3.90 27.92 -0.16
N PRO A 402 -5.03 27.21 -0.27
CA PRO A 402 -5.65 26.99 -1.56
C PRO A 402 -6.19 28.30 -2.14
N THR A 403 -6.18 28.39 -3.46
CA THR A 403 -6.76 29.52 -4.20
C THR A 403 -7.77 28.98 -5.21
N VAL A 404 -8.55 29.90 -5.78
CA VAL A 404 -9.46 29.56 -6.87
C VAL A 404 -8.72 29.45 -8.21
N SER A 405 -7.59 30.11 -8.39
CA SER A 405 -6.85 30.12 -9.65
C SER A 405 -5.97 28.90 -9.89
N ASP A 406 -5.70 28.12 -8.84
CA ASP A 406 -4.66 27.09 -8.84
C ASP A 406 -5.14 25.75 -8.29
N ILE A 407 -4.58 24.66 -8.80
CA ILE A 407 -4.59 23.34 -8.19
C ILE A 407 -3.24 23.18 -7.48
N ASN A 408 -3.28 23.03 -6.17
CA ASN A 408 -2.13 22.60 -5.38
C ASN A 408 -2.22 21.09 -5.14
N VAL A 409 -1.14 20.46 -4.67
CA VAL A 409 -1.14 19.06 -4.27
C VAL A 409 -0.72 18.96 -2.81
N ALA A 410 -1.60 18.41 -1.97
CA ALA A 410 -1.31 18.22 -0.57
C ALA A 410 -0.29 17.10 -0.39
N LYS A 411 0.58 17.21 0.62
CA LYS A 411 1.44 16.13 1.11
C LYS A 411 1.24 16.02 2.60
N VAL A 412 0.72 14.88 3.06
CA VAL A 412 0.45 14.60 4.46
C VAL A 412 1.23 13.36 4.88
N SER A 413 2.01 13.48 5.94
CA SER A 413 2.72 12.34 6.53
C SER A 413 1.75 11.55 7.40
N LEU A 414 1.61 10.26 7.14
CA LEU A 414 0.82 9.33 7.93
C LEU A 414 1.73 8.53 8.84
N SER A 415 1.30 8.32 10.09
CA SER A 415 1.96 7.47 11.07
C SER A 415 0.94 6.61 11.81
N GLY A 416 1.33 5.40 12.21
CA GLY A 416 0.42 4.46 12.88
C GLY A 416 -0.43 3.63 11.92
N LEU A 417 0.11 3.34 10.72
CA LEU A 417 -0.50 2.40 9.79
C LEU A 417 -0.51 0.99 10.38
N LYS A 418 -1.65 0.33 10.26
CA LYS A 418 -1.84 -1.08 10.60
C LYS A 418 -1.29 -1.95 9.49
N PHE A 419 -0.80 -3.13 9.86
CA PHE A 419 -0.49 -4.18 8.90
C PHE A 419 -1.80 -4.72 8.30
N GLY A 420 -1.97 -4.62 6.98
CA GLY A 420 -3.19 -5.02 6.29
C GLY A 420 -4.15 -3.85 6.05
N SER A 421 -5.40 -3.97 6.48
CA SER A 421 -6.44 -2.99 6.17
C SER A 421 -6.29 -1.71 7.00
N ASN A 422 -6.40 -0.57 6.33
CA ASN A 422 -6.37 0.76 6.91
C ASN A 422 -7.53 1.61 6.41
N THR A 423 -7.97 2.55 7.23
CA THR A 423 -9.05 3.50 6.89
C THR A 423 -8.58 4.93 7.10
N ILE A 424 -8.85 5.81 6.15
CA ILE A 424 -8.69 7.26 6.30
C ILE A 424 -10.06 7.91 6.18
N GLU A 425 -10.38 8.75 7.16
CA GLU A 425 -11.54 9.65 7.13
C GLU A 425 -11.04 11.08 6.95
N LEU A 426 -11.62 11.82 6.01
CA LEU A 426 -11.43 13.26 5.81
C LEU A 426 -12.68 14.02 6.22
N SER A 427 -12.53 15.09 6.99
CA SER A 427 -13.64 15.93 7.46
C SER A 427 -13.19 17.37 7.72
N VAL A 428 -14.16 18.26 7.95
CA VAL A 428 -13.92 19.62 8.44
C VAL A 428 -14.01 19.61 9.98
N PRO A 429 -13.15 20.34 10.71
CA PRO A 429 -13.28 20.49 12.16
C PRO A 429 -14.66 21.02 12.56
N THR A 430 -15.28 20.40 13.57
CA THR A 430 -16.65 20.75 14.00
C THR A 430 -16.72 21.93 14.98
N GLU A 431 -15.58 22.36 15.53
CA GLU A 431 -15.50 23.43 16.54
C GLU A 431 -15.96 24.80 16.01
N ASN A 432 -15.85 25.03 14.70
CA ASN A 432 -16.29 26.26 14.07
C ASN A 432 -17.09 25.96 12.78
N PRO A 433 -18.42 26.19 12.78
CA PRO A 433 -19.29 25.85 11.65
C PRO A 433 -19.04 26.72 10.40
N ALA A 434 -18.27 27.81 10.51
CA ALA A 434 -17.88 28.63 9.37
C ALA A 434 -16.71 28.03 8.57
N LYS A 435 -16.05 26.99 9.09
CA LYS A 435 -14.93 26.34 8.38
C LYS A 435 -15.42 25.59 7.16
N VAL A 436 -14.59 25.59 6.11
CA VAL A 436 -14.89 24.93 4.84
C VAL A 436 -13.72 24.08 4.40
N ALA A 437 -14.01 22.90 3.83
CA ALA A 437 -13.00 22.11 3.15
C ALA A 437 -12.63 22.75 1.82
N PRO A 438 -11.37 22.64 1.36
CA PRO A 438 -11.07 22.85 -0.04
C PRO A 438 -11.77 21.78 -0.91
N MET A 439 -11.84 22.02 -2.22
CA MET A 439 -12.10 20.93 -3.16
C MET A 439 -10.98 19.90 -3.05
N ILE A 440 -11.32 18.62 -3.04
CA ILE A 440 -10.35 17.51 -2.91
C ILE A 440 -10.53 16.58 -4.10
N GLY A 441 -9.45 16.24 -4.79
CA GLY A 441 -9.47 15.26 -5.89
C GLY A 441 -9.02 13.87 -5.45
N ASN A 442 -8.69 13.03 -6.44
CA ASN A 442 -8.23 11.65 -6.21
C ASN A 442 -7.09 11.57 -5.21
N ILE A 443 -7.08 10.50 -4.42
CA ILE A 443 -6.18 10.32 -3.30
C ILE A 443 -5.06 9.34 -3.70
N TYR A 444 -3.84 9.61 -3.27
CA TYR A 444 -2.66 8.82 -3.60
C TYR A 444 -1.90 8.48 -2.33
N ILE A 445 -1.46 7.23 -2.20
CA ILE A 445 -0.73 6.74 -1.02
C ILE A 445 0.56 6.06 -1.48
N THR A 446 1.69 6.46 -0.89
CA THR A 446 3.01 5.87 -1.15
C THR A 446 3.79 5.75 0.15
N SER A 447 4.63 4.73 0.30
CA SER A 447 5.51 4.60 1.47
C SER A 447 6.80 5.39 1.34
N ASN A 448 7.05 6.01 0.17
CA ASN A 448 8.30 6.69 -0.14
C ASN A 448 8.04 8.05 -0.81
N ASP A 449 8.52 9.13 -0.20
CA ASP A 449 8.29 10.49 -0.69
C ASP A 449 9.07 10.83 -1.96
N GLN A 450 10.05 10.01 -2.35
CA GLN A 450 10.72 10.13 -3.65
C GLN A 450 9.76 9.86 -4.82
N ASN A 451 8.59 9.29 -4.57
CA ASN A 451 7.55 9.08 -5.58
C ASN A 451 6.71 10.34 -5.87
N THR A 452 7.00 11.49 -5.24
CA THR A 452 6.25 12.76 -5.43
C THR A 452 6.04 13.11 -6.91
N ASN A 453 7.09 13.01 -7.74
CA ASN A 453 6.97 13.32 -9.17
C ASN A 453 6.02 12.36 -9.90
N LYS A 454 6.01 11.07 -9.56
CA LYS A 454 5.11 10.09 -10.17
C LYS A 454 3.65 10.38 -9.80
N VAL A 455 3.42 10.79 -8.55
CA VAL A 455 2.09 11.22 -8.08
C VAL A 455 1.64 12.46 -8.85
N TYR A 456 2.51 13.46 -9.01
CA TYR A 456 2.19 14.67 -9.78
C TYR A 456 1.93 14.34 -11.24
N ASP A 457 2.72 13.42 -11.81
CA ASP A 457 2.55 12.98 -13.18
C ASP A 457 1.16 12.35 -13.39
N ASP A 458 0.69 11.47 -12.49
CA ASP A 458 -0.67 10.90 -12.61
C ASP A 458 -1.77 11.95 -12.39
N ILE A 459 -1.64 12.80 -11.35
CA ILE A 459 -2.60 13.88 -11.07
C ILE A 459 -2.78 14.76 -12.31
N PHE A 460 -1.72 15.19 -12.96
CA PHE A 460 -1.81 16.15 -14.06
C PHE A 460 -1.77 15.49 -15.45
N GLY A 461 -1.89 14.16 -15.51
CA GLY A 461 -1.89 13.41 -16.76
C GLY A 461 -0.57 13.57 -17.53
N ASN A 462 0.53 13.80 -16.83
CA ASN A 462 1.85 13.94 -17.42
C ASN A 462 2.49 12.56 -17.66
N LYS A 463 3.17 12.41 -18.79
CA LYS A 463 3.95 11.21 -19.12
C LYS A 463 5.34 11.66 -19.55
N GLN A 464 6.32 11.36 -18.70
CA GLN A 464 7.73 11.58 -18.97
C GLN A 464 8.17 10.67 -20.13
N ASN A 465 8.82 11.25 -21.14
CA ASN A 465 9.29 10.57 -22.34
C ASN A 465 10.66 11.10 -22.77
N THR A 466 11.34 10.35 -23.63
CA THR A 466 12.51 10.85 -24.37
C THR A 466 12.19 10.83 -25.87
N ILE A 467 12.28 11.97 -26.54
CA ILE A 467 12.05 12.11 -27.98
C ILE A 467 13.34 12.69 -28.57
N ASP A 468 13.94 12.01 -29.55
CA ASP A 468 15.20 12.42 -30.19
C ASP A 468 16.31 12.75 -29.17
N ASN A 469 16.47 11.88 -28.15
CA ASN A 469 17.39 12.05 -27.01
C ASN A 469 17.14 13.29 -26.14
N LYS A 470 15.98 13.94 -26.27
CA LYS A 470 15.56 15.07 -25.45
C LYS A 470 14.48 14.66 -24.47
N LYS A 471 14.59 15.13 -23.23
CA LYS A 471 13.55 14.95 -22.22
C LYS A 471 12.28 15.66 -22.66
N SER A 472 11.15 14.99 -22.48
CA SER A 472 9.85 15.51 -22.89
C SER A 472 8.75 15.07 -21.93
N VAL A 473 7.68 15.86 -21.89
CA VAL A 473 6.50 15.58 -21.08
C VAL A 473 5.27 15.69 -21.95
N MET A 474 4.53 14.60 -22.10
CA MET A 474 3.21 14.63 -22.72
C MET A 474 2.15 14.92 -21.65
N VAL A 475 1.19 15.79 -21.94
CA VAL A 475 0.04 16.09 -21.08
C VAL A 475 -1.22 15.52 -21.72
N ASP A 476 -1.84 14.58 -21.03
CA ASP A 476 -3.13 14.00 -21.39
C ASP A 476 -4.28 14.87 -20.87
N LEU A 477 -4.93 15.59 -21.77
CA LEU A 477 -6.00 16.54 -21.40
C LEU A 477 -7.30 15.84 -20.97
N LEU A 478 -7.46 14.55 -21.26
CA LEU A 478 -8.63 13.77 -20.84
C LEU A 478 -8.50 13.29 -19.39
N THR A 479 -7.32 12.83 -18.99
CA THR A 479 -7.08 12.17 -17.72
C THR A 479 -6.37 13.04 -16.69
N GLY A 480 -5.71 14.12 -17.11
CA GLY A 480 -5.05 15.06 -16.19
C GLY A 480 -5.99 16.09 -15.56
N TYR A 481 -5.80 16.40 -14.29
CA TYR A 481 -6.47 17.50 -13.62
C TYR A 481 -6.10 18.84 -14.27
N SER A 482 -7.11 19.66 -14.55
CA SER A 482 -6.95 20.94 -15.24
C SER A 482 -8.11 21.86 -14.89
N LEU A 483 -7.95 23.15 -15.16
CA LEU A 483 -8.99 24.15 -14.89
C LEU A 483 -9.48 24.78 -16.19
N ALA A 484 -10.79 24.90 -16.35
CA ALA A 484 -11.37 25.80 -17.34
C ALA A 484 -11.74 27.14 -16.69
N SER A 485 -11.71 28.25 -17.43
CA SER A 485 -12.23 29.52 -16.90
C SER A 485 -13.74 29.67 -17.12
N SER A 486 -14.35 28.78 -17.92
CA SER A 486 -15.76 28.82 -18.30
C SER A 486 -16.37 27.44 -18.47
N TRP A 487 -17.63 27.26 -18.04
CA TRP A 487 -18.42 26.03 -18.20
C TRP A 487 -18.58 25.58 -19.66
N SER A 488 -18.51 26.52 -20.61
CA SER A 488 -18.64 26.24 -22.05
C SER A 488 -17.46 25.44 -22.60
N THR A 489 -16.28 25.57 -21.97
CA THR A 489 -15.09 24.80 -22.34
C THR A 489 -15.34 23.32 -22.09
N TYR A 490 -14.98 22.47 -23.05
CA TYR A 490 -15.34 21.05 -22.93
C TYR A 490 -14.40 20.11 -23.65
N ILE A 491 -14.48 18.83 -23.28
CA ILE A 491 -13.78 17.73 -23.94
C ILE A 491 -14.75 17.03 -24.90
N GLY A 492 -14.48 17.17 -26.19
CA GLY A 492 -15.23 16.54 -27.27
C GLY A 492 -14.58 15.24 -27.75
N GLN A 493 -15.38 14.20 -27.93
CA GLN A 493 -15.02 12.95 -28.61
C GLN A 493 -15.28 13.11 -30.11
N PHE A 494 -14.24 12.89 -30.90
CA PHE A 494 -14.26 12.92 -32.36
C PHE A 494 -13.98 11.51 -32.87
N THR A 495 -14.98 10.88 -33.51
CA THR A 495 -14.90 9.49 -33.99
C THR A 495 -14.78 9.36 -35.51
N LYS A 496 -14.89 10.46 -36.25
CA LYS A 496 -14.90 10.49 -37.72
C LYS A 496 -13.77 11.32 -38.31
N LEU A 497 -12.61 11.32 -37.65
CA LEU A 497 -11.41 11.93 -38.21
C LEU A 497 -10.83 11.05 -39.31
N THR A 498 -10.14 11.66 -40.28
CA THR A 498 -9.31 10.95 -41.27
C THR A 498 -8.38 10.00 -40.50
N ASP A 499 -8.29 8.75 -40.94
CA ASP A 499 -7.61 7.62 -40.25
C ASP A 499 -8.39 6.91 -39.13
N GLN A 500 -9.71 7.14 -39.01
CA GLN A 500 -10.66 6.39 -38.16
C GLN A 500 -10.34 6.36 -36.65
N LYS A 501 -9.37 7.16 -36.18
CA LYS A 501 -8.97 7.17 -34.77
C LYS A 501 -9.90 8.05 -33.94
N THR A 502 -10.51 7.48 -32.90
CA THR A 502 -11.20 8.27 -31.87
C THR A 502 -10.20 9.17 -31.15
N MET A 503 -10.49 10.48 -31.11
CA MET A 503 -9.67 11.48 -30.43
C MET A 503 -10.52 12.30 -29.46
N TYR A 504 -9.87 12.76 -28.39
CA TYR A 504 -10.46 13.67 -27.41
C TYR A 504 -9.80 15.03 -27.53
N LEU A 505 -10.58 16.05 -27.86
CA LEU A 505 -10.08 17.40 -28.06
C LEU A 505 -10.80 18.38 -27.14
N VAL A 506 -10.05 19.32 -26.56
CA VAL A 506 -10.60 20.42 -25.78
C VAL A 506 -11.01 21.55 -26.73
N GLY A 507 -12.27 21.99 -26.62
CA GLY A 507 -12.85 23.06 -27.42
C GLY A 507 -13.39 24.21 -26.57
N PHE A 508 -13.88 25.25 -27.25
CA PHE A 508 -14.40 26.47 -26.62
C PHE A 508 -13.37 27.17 -25.73
N ILE A 509 -12.12 27.22 -26.18
CA ILE A 509 -11.12 28.13 -25.63
C ILE A 509 -11.20 29.42 -26.45
N GLY A 510 -11.34 30.55 -25.78
CA GLY A 510 -11.67 31.81 -26.44
C GLY A 510 -13.15 31.92 -26.84
N GLY A 511 -13.45 32.97 -27.60
CA GLY A 511 -14.70 33.09 -28.37
C GLY A 511 -15.88 33.74 -27.66
N PRO A 512 -16.75 34.46 -28.40
CA PRO A 512 -17.92 35.11 -27.82
C PRO A 512 -19.10 34.14 -27.58
N ASN A 513 -19.12 33.01 -28.28
CA ASN A 513 -20.26 32.10 -28.28
C ASN A 513 -20.22 31.10 -27.11
N GLU A 514 -21.38 30.64 -26.67
CA GLU A 514 -21.51 29.58 -25.68
C GLU A 514 -21.63 28.21 -26.31
N ARG A 515 -21.24 27.17 -25.57
CA ARG A 515 -21.47 25.80 -25.98
C ARG A 515 -22.95 25.47 -25.89
N VAL A 516 -23.53 25.00 -26.99
CA VAL A 516 -24.91 24.51 -27.00
C VAL A 516 -24.93 23.04 -26.57
N THR A 517 -25.64 22.75 -25.47
CA THR A 517 -25.85 21.39 -24.96
C THR A 517 -27.28 20.92 -25.26
N ASN A 518 -27.43 19.76 -25.88
CA ASN A 518 -28.74 19.16 -26.12
C ASN A 518 -29.29 18.47 -24.88
N ASN A 519 -30.63 18.43 -24.78
CA ASN A 519 -31.37 17.61 -23.81
C ASN A 519 -30.98 17.81 -22.33
N ILE A 520 -30.26 18.89 -22.00
CA ILE A 520 -30.00 19.32 -20.63
C ILE A 520 -30.95 20.47 -20.32
N THR A 521 -32.13 20.13 -19.80
CA THR A 521 -33.17 21.09 -19.42
C THR A 521 -33.26 21.29 -17.91
N THR A 522 -32.73 20.36 -17.10
CA THR A 522 -32.70 20.43 -15.63
C THR A 522 -31.26 20.49 -15.12
N ASN A 523 -31.06 21.11 -13.95
CA ASN A 523 -29.74 21.25 -13.30
C ASN A 523 -28.63 21.79 -14.23
N LYS A 524 -29.00 22.76 -15.08
CA LYS A 524 -28.11 23.46 -16.00
C LYS A 524 -27.51 24.66 -15.27
N VAL A 525 -26.19 24.70 -15.16
CA VAL A 525 -25.46 25.80 -14.48
C VAL A 525 -24.53 26.48 -15.49
N LEU A 526 -24.59 27.80 -15.61
CA LEU A 526 -23.81 28.57 -16.58
C LEU A 526 -22.65 29.32 -15.93
N PHE A 527 -22.08 28.78 -14.86
CA PHE A 527 -20.97 29.40 -14.14
C PHE A 527 -19.77 28.45 -14.05
N PRO A 528 -18.53 28.95 -13.92
CA PRO A 528 -18.16 30.35 -14.12
C PRO A 528 -18.42 30.80 -15.56
N TYR A 529 -18.76 32.08 -15.70
CA TYR A 529 -19.19 32.65 -16.97
C TYR A 529 -18.10 33.56 -17.54
N THR A 530 -17.17 32.97 -18.29
CA THR A 530 -16.05 33.70 -18.91
C THR A 530 -16.01 33.52 -20.41
N TRP A 531 -15.86 34.62 -21.15
CA TRP A 531 -16.04 34.70 -22.60
C TRP A 531 -14.91 35.46 -23.30
N GLY A 532 -14.90 35.38 -24.63
CA GLY A 532 -13.91 36.03 -25.48
C GLY A 532 -12.50 35.57 -25.12
N ASN A 533 -11.54 36.48 -25.22
CA ASN A 533 -10.13 36.17 -25.00
C ASN A 533 -9.80 35.76 -23.56
N ALA A 534 -10.68 36.04 -22.60
CA ALA A 534 -10.53 35.61 -21.20
C ALA A 534 -10.92 34.14 -20.98
N ARG A 535 -11.56 33.48 -21.97
CA ARG A 535 -11.92 32.07 -21.89
C ARG A 535 -10.68 31.21 -22.15
N THR A 536 -10.17 30.57 -21.11
CA THR A 536 -8.87 29.88 -21.10
C THR A 536 -9.00 28.50 -20.47
N ILE A 537 -7.99 27.67 -20.70
CA ILE A 537 -7.73 26.50 -19.85
C ILE A 537 -6.38 26.68 -19.15
N THR A 538 -6.24 26.08 -17.98
CA THR A 538 -4.98 25.96 -17.24
C THR A 538 -4.66 24.49 -17.09
N ILE A 539 -3.44 24.13 -17.48
CA ILE A 539 -2.86 22.79 -17.30
C ILE A 539 -1.61 22.89 -16.42
N TYR A 540 -1.13 21.74 -15.96
CA TYR A 540 0.08 21.66 -15.17
C TYR A 540 1.04 20.67 -15.81
N VAL A 541 2.32 21.04 -15.86
CA VAL A 541 3.38 20.28 -16.52
C VAL A 541 4.54 20.10 -15.56
N ASN A 542 4.73 18.87 -15.11
CA ASN A 542 5.83 18.45 -14.26
C ASN A 542 7.05 18.14 -15.13
N VAL A 543 7.97 19.10 -15.27
CA VAL A 543 9.15 18.92 -16.11
C VAL A 543 10.33 18.37 -15.33
N PRO A 544 11.15 17.48 -15.91
CA PRO A 544 12.24 16.83 -15.20
C PRO A 544 13.41 17.79 -14.90
N GLU A 545 13.53 18.88 -15.66
CA GLU A 545 14.64 19.83 -15.59
C GLU A 545 14.16 21.25 -15.90
N THR A 546 14.88 22.24 -15.39
CA THR A 546 14.67 23.65 -15.77
C THR A 546 15.21 23.88 -17.17
N GLY A 547 14.48 24.60 -18.03
CA GLY A 547 14.96 24.93 -19.36
C GLY A 547 13.90 25.51 -20.27
N GLN A 548 14.25 25.64 -21.56
CA GLN A 548 13.34 26.11 -22.60
C GLN A 548 12.70 24.90 -23.29
N TYR A 549 11.38 24.88 -23.39
CA TYR A 549 10.62 23.76 -23.94
C TYR A 549 9.88 24.16 -25.21
N PHE A 550 10.08 23.40 -26.27
CA PHE A 550 9.20 23.42 -27.45
C PHE A 550 7.86 22.76 -27.10
N ILE A 551 6.80 23.25 -27.74
CA ILE A 551 5.44 22.73 -27.61
C ILE A 551 5.00 22.15 -28.95
N SER A 552 4.42 20.96 -28.91
CA SER A 552 3.75 20.32 -30.05
C SER A 552 2.42 19.71 -29.62
N GLY A 553 1.51 19.54 -30.58
CA GLY A 553 0.20 18.94 -30.32
C GLY A 553 -0.64 18.78 -31.58
N SER A 554 -1.83 18.23 -31.41
CA SER A 554 -2.83 18.15 -32.48
C SER A 554 -3.88 19.25 -32.34
N TYR A 555 -4.44 19.66 -33.47
CA TYR A 555 -5.50 20.66 -33.50
C TYR A 555 -6.55 20.36 -34.57
N LEU A 556 -7.76 20.92 -34.40
CA LEU A 556 -8.83 20.83 -35.38
C LEU A 556 -9.56 22.17 -35.53
N THR A 557 -9.59 22.70 -36.75
CA THR A 557 -10.39 23.86 -37.15
C THR A 557 -10.39 24.03 -38.67
N SER A 558 -11.48 24.50 -39.26
CA SER A 558 -11.55 24.88 -40.69
C SER A 558 -11.23 26.36 -40.94
N ASN A 559 -11.15 27.18 -39.88
CA ASN A 559 -10.84 28.61 -39.96
C ASN A 559 -9.41 28.85 -39.50
N SER A 560 -8.77 29.93 -39.98
CA SER A 560 -7.45 30.31 -39.47
C SER A 560 -7.58 30.80 -38.03
N ARG A 561 -7.01 30.05 -37.08
CA ARG A 561 -7.04 30.33 -35.65
C ARG A 561 -5.64 30.35 -35.05
N ALA A 562 -5.55 30.81 -33.81
CA ALA A 562 -4.30 30.89 -33.08
C ALA A 562 -4.42 30.34 -31.64
N LEU A 563 -3.32 29.86 -31.09
CA LEU A 563 -3.17 29.37 -29.72
C LEU A 563 -2.06 30.13 -29.01
N LYS A 564 -2.32 30.56 -27.78
CA LYS A 564 -1.29 31.14 -26.91
C LYS A 564 -1.09 30.27 -25.68
N PHE A 565 0.16 29.92 -25.38
CA PHE A 565 0.58 29.27 -24.15
C PHE A 565 1.37 30.26 -23.31
N SER A 566 1.15 30.32 -22.00
CA SER A 566 1.88 31.22 -21.12
C SER A 566 1.99 30.71 -19.69
N THR A 567 3.14 30.93 -19.06
CA THR A 567 3.32 30.83 -17.60
C THR A 567 3.26 32.21 -16.91
N GLY A 568 3.08 33.28 -17.70
CA GLY A 568 2.96 34.66 -17.25
C GLY A 568 3.00 35.63 -18.44
N ASN A 569 3.03 36.94 -18.17
CA ASN A 569 2.98 37.96 -19.24
C ASN A 569 4.25 37.98 -20.13
N SER A 570 5.42 37.67 -19.56
CA SER A 570 6.72 37.73 -20.25
C SER A 570 7.19 36.40 -20.84
N ASN A 571 6.53 35.28 -20.51
CA ASN A 571 6.91 33.94 -20.95
C ASN A 571 5.71 33.29 -21.65
N SER A 572 5.63 33.52 -22.97
CA SER A 572 4.53 33.03 -23.79
C SER A 572 4.96 32.66 -25.20
N VAL A 573 4.24 31.71 -25.79
CA VAL A 573 4.40 31.24 -27.18
C VAL A 573 3.04 31.34 -27.86
N THR A 574 2.98 31.89 -29.08
CA THR A 574 1.71 32.09 -29.80
C THR A 574 1.76 31.51 -31.20
N ILE A 575 1.06 30.41 -31.41
CA ILE A 575 1.00 29.67 -32.66
C ILE A 575 -0.17 30.18 -33.49
N SER A 576 0.11 30.76 -34.65
CA SER A 576 -0.90 31.35 -35.54
C SER A 576 -1.05 30.53 -36.82
N GLY A 577 -2.11 30.82 -37.59
CA GLY A 577 -2.32 30.21 -38.91
C GLY A 577 -2.75 28.74 -38.85
N LEU A 578 -3.20 28.26 -37.69
CA LEU A 578 -3.70 26.90 -37.53
C LEU A 578 -5.03 26.78 -38.29
N LYS A 579 -5.00 26.08 -39.42
CA LYS A 579 -6.16 25.84 -40.30
C LYS A 579 -6.06 24.46 -40.93
N GLN A 580 -7.19 23.80 -41.11
CA GLN A 580 -7.36 22.60 -41.93
C GLN A 580 -8.41 22.86 -43.02
N LYS A 581 -8.45 22.00 -44.04
CA LYS A 581 -9.41 22.12 -45.13
C LYS A 581 -10.86 21.81 -44.69
N ASP A 582 -11.02 20.96 -43.67
CA ASP A 582 -12.30 20.47 -43.18
C ASP A 582 -12.23 20.12 -41.68
N TRP A 583 -13.37 19.66 -41.13
CA TRP A 583 -13.53 19.24 -39.74
C TRP A 583 -13.25 17.74 -39.50
N SER A 584 -12.80 17.02 -40.52
CA SER A 584 -12.40 15.61 -40.43
C SER A 584 -10.88 15.42 -40.42
N THR A 585 -10.11 16.39 -40.91
CA THR A 585 -8.66 16.30 -41.02
C THR A 585 -8.02 16.86 -39.75
N LEU A 586 -7.35 16.00 -38.97
CA LEU A 586 -6.62 16.43 -37.78
C LEU A 586 -5.30 17.11 -38.20
N GLY A 587 -5.08 18.34 -37.73
CA GLY A 587 -3.82 19.05 -37.91
C GLY A 587 -2.83 18.76 -36.78
N SER A 588 -1.56 19.09 -37.01
CA SER A 588 -0.52 19.10 -35.98
C SER A 588 0.29 20.39 -36.03
N PHE A 589 0.80 20.80 -34.87
CA PHE A 589 1.75 21.90 -34.76
C PHE A 589 2.96 21.45 -33.94
N ASP A 590 4.11 22.05 -34.24
CA ASP A 590 5.35 21.82 -33.53
C ASP A 590 6.20 23.09 -33.63
N THR A 591 6.41 23.74 -32.49
CA THR A 591 7.15 25.01 -32.40
C THR A 591 8.65 24.86 -32.65
N ALA A 592 9.20 23.63 -32.61
CA ALA A 592 10.55 23.35 -33.05
C ALA A 592 10.69 23.43 -34.58
N LYS A 593 9.60 23.20 -35.33
CA LYS A 593 9.56 23.19 -36.79
C LYS A 593 9.14 24.55 -37.34
N THR A 594 9.80 25.03 -38.39
CA THR A 594 9.56 26.33 -39.03
C THR A 594 8.31 26.37 -39.92
N THR A 595 7.63 25.25 -40.14
CA THR A 595 6.45 25.17 -41.00
C THR A 595 5.20 25.62 -40.24
N GLY A 596 4.80 26.87 -40.43
CA GLY A 596 3.54 27.45 -39.92
C GLY A 596 3.68 28.73 -39.08
N ALA A 597 4.91 29.15 -38.76
CA ALA A 597 5.17 30.29 -37.89
C ALA A 597 5.81 31.47 -38.65
N SER A 598 5.05 32.16 -39.50
CA SER A 598 5.48 33.46 -40.02
C SER A 598 5.22 34.55 -38.97
N GLY A 599 6.26 34.90 -38.19
CA GLY A 599 6.30 36.13 -37.37
C GLY A 599 6.32 36.00 -35.84
N GLN A 600 6.67 34.85 -35.25
CA GLN A 600 6.69 34.69 -33.79
C GLN A 600 7.95 35.25 -33.10
N ALA A 601 7.77 35.93 -31.97
CA ALA A 601 8.86 36.44 -31.13
C ALA A 601 9.54 35.38 -30.23
N SER A 602 8.82 34.30 -29.82
CA SER A 602 9.39 33.17 -29.04
C SER A 602 8.82 31.83 -29.48
N LYS A 603 9.68 30.80 -29.57
CA LYS A 603 9.33 29.42 -29.96
C LYS A 603 9.25 28.45 -28.78
N THR A 604 9.64 28.89 -27.59
CA THR A 604 9.78 28.04 -26.40
C THR A 604 9.17 28.70 -25.18
N LEU A 605 8.69 27.89 -24.23
CA LEU A 605 8.39 28.34 -22.88
C LEU A 605 9.54 27.99 -21.95
N THR A 606 9.93 28.94 -21.09
CA THR A 606 10.86 28.64 -20.01
C THR A 606 10.09 27.97 -18.86
N LEU A 607 10.49 26.77 -18.47
CA LEU A 607 9.86 26.00 -17.38
C LEU A 607 10.91 25.69 -16.31
N VAL A 608 10.50 25.65 -15.05
CA VAL A 608 11.36 25.27 -13.92
C VAL A 608 11.17 23.80 -13.59
N LYS A 609 12.22 23.10 -13.13
CA LYS A 609 12.12 21.70 -12.69
C LYS A 609 10.94 21.53 -11.72
N GLY A 610 10.15 20.48 -11.93
CA GLY A 610 8.93 20.23 -11.18
C GLY A 610 7.69 20.80 -11.87
N LEU A 611 6.65 21.05 -11.09
CA LEU A 611 5.32 21.40 -11.59
C LEU A 611 5.22 22.86 -12.06
N ASN A 612 4.81 23.07 -13.31
CA ASN A 612 4.60 24.40 -13.90
C ASN A 612 3.13 24.60 -14.29
N LYS A 613 2.55 25.73 -13.90
CA LYS A 613 1.23 26.17 -14.36
C LYS A 613 1.32 26.79 -15.75
N ILE A 614 0.53 26.31 -16.71
CA ILE A 614 0.46 26.85 -18.07
C ILE A 614 -0.98 27.22 -18.40
N THR A 615 -1.22 28.48 -18.70
CA THR A 615 -2.50 28.96 -19.24
C THR A 615 -2.48 28.90 -20.76
N ILE A 616 -3.54 28.34 -21.33
CA ILE A 616 -3.77 28.24 -22.76
C ILE A 616 -4.98 29.10 -23.10
N ALA A 617 -4.76 30.02 -24.02
CA ALA A 617 -5.74 31.00 -24.48
C ALA A 617 -5.80 31.01 -26.01
N THR A 618 -6.77 31.74 -26.55
CA THR A 618 -6.76 32.13 -27.96
C THR A 618 -5.60 33.09 -28.26
N GLY A 619 -5.11 33.07 -29.50
CA GLY A 619 -4.22 34.13 -30.00
C GLY A 619 -5.00 35.34 -30.52
N THR A 620 -4.32 36.29 -31.16
CA THR A 620 -4.93 37.52 -31.69
C THR A 620 -5.66 37.35 -33.03
N THR A 621 -5.65 36.15 -33.63
CA THR A 621 -6.21 35.87 -34.97
C THR A 621 -7.55 35.14 -34.89
N GLY A 622 -8.44 35.34 -35.88
CA GLY A 622 -9.61 34.47 -36.08
C GLY A 622 -10.82 34.74 -35.20
N GLY A 623 -11.07 36.00 -34.82
CA GLY A 623 -12.28 36.39 -34.07
C GLY A 623 -12.25 36.05 -32.58
N GLY A 624 -11.09 35.65 -32.06
CA GLY A 624 -10.90 35.34 -30.64
C GLY A 624 -11.18 33.87 -30.28
N ASP A 625 -11.39 32.98 -31.24
CA ASP A 625 -11.51 31.54 -30.99
C ASP A 625 -10.18 30.78 -31.17
N ALA A 626 -9.86 29.88 -30.24
CA ALA A 626 -8.81 28.88 -30.44
C ALA A 626 -9.32 27.70 -31.29
N PRO A 627 -8.45 26.94 -31.96
CA PRO A 627 -8.82 25.63 -32.49
C PRO A 627 -9.16 24.65 -31.35
N PHE A 628 -9.84 23.54 -31.67
CA PHE A 628 -9.88 22.40 -30.77
C PHE A 628 -8.46 21.83 -30.63
N ILE A 629 -8.06 21.40 -29.44
CA ILE A 629 -6.70 20.90 -29.18
C ILE A 629 -6.70 19.54 -28.51
N GLY A 630 -5.78 18.67 -28.92
CA GLY A 630 -5.54 17.38 -28.27
C GLY A 630 -4.42 17.45 -27.25
N ASN A 631 -3.91 16.27 -26.88
CA ASN A 631 -2.77 16.15 -25.97
C ASN A 631 -1.57 16.97 -26.46
N LEU A 632 -0.86 17.54 -25.50
CA LEU A 632 0.27 18.43 -25.72
C LEU A 632 1.56 17.74 -25.34
N THR A 633 2.66 18.07 -26.00
CA THR A 633 4.00 17.58 -25.63
C THR A 633 4.94 18.75 -25.50
N PHE A 634 5.67 18.78 -24.39
CA PHE A 634 6.69 19.76 -24.05
C PHE A 634 8.05 19.06 -24.16
N THR A 635 8.87 19.46 -25.12
CA THR A 635 10.18 18.84 -25.39
C THR A 635 11.29 19.83 -25.08
N LEU A 636 12.22 19.45 -24.20
CA LEU A 636 13.35 20.29 -23.81
C LEU A 636 14.19 20.65 -25.05
N SER A 637 14.41 21.94 -25.28
CA SER A 637 15.30 22.42 -26.32
C SER A 637 16.75 22.11 -25.90
N SER A 638 17.59 21.68 -26.84
CA SER A 638 18.98 21.29 -26.57
C SER A 638 19.91 22.50 -26.37
N ALA A 639 19.46 23.54 -25.67
CA ALA A 639 20.24 24.76 -25.42
C ALA A 639 20.04 25.32 -24.01
N ALA A 640 20.89 24.86 -23.09
CA ALA A 640 21.60 25.70 -22.13
C ALA A 640 22.83 24.92 -21.63
N ASN A 641 23.88 24.85 -22.46
CA ASN A 641 25.23 24.94 -21.92
C ASN A 641 25.48 26.44 -21.66
N ASN A 642 26.12 26.74 -20.52
CA ASN A 642 26.50 28.05 -19.97
C ASN A 642 25.44 28.63 -19.01
N ASP A 643 25.73 29.00 -17.76
CA ASP A 643 27.02 29.24 -17.13
C ASP A 643 26.90 29.03 -15.61
N ASP A 644 27.87 28.33 -15.06
CA ASP A 644 28.14 28.30 -13.62
C ASP A 644 28.89 29.60 -13.31
N SER A 645 28.18 30.74 -13.32
CA SER A 645 28.73 32.02 -12.89
C SER A 645 28.17 32.33 -11.50
N THR A 646 28.99 31.98 -10.52
CA THR A 646 29.08 32.60 -9.19
C THR A 646 28.63 34.06 -9.14
N GLU A 647 27.79 34.42 -8.17
CA GLU A 647 28.01 35.59 -7.29
C GLU A 647 27.02 35.63 -6.10
N ALA A 648 27.62 35.65 -4.90
CA ALA A 648 27.18 36.08 -3.55
C ALA A 648 25.78 35.74 -3.00
#